data_AF-A0A7S3U9G1-F1
#
_entry.id   AF-A0A7S3U9G1-F1
#
_cell.length_a   1.000
_cell.length_b   1.000
_cell.length_c   1.000
_cell.angle_alpha   90.00
_cell.angle_beta   90.00
_cell.angle_gamma   90.00
#
_symmetry.space_group_name_H-M   'P 1'
#
loop_
_entity.id
_entity.type
_entity.pdbx_description
1 polymer ?
#
loop_
_entity_poly.entity_id
_entity_poly.type
_entity_poly.pdbx_seq_one_letter_code
_entity_poly.pdbx_strand_id
1 'polypeptide(L)'
;MLQPRSSDDQFHVSQHDDAAATMTAKRAYAGALTALLGAGGTHEVHLPDRFVAQTGGPGELWLKWTYPAPFVRDVQEYHVSCWNGEDLVYWDRCVAAGAGKAGPCFGNVVEYKVHGLHPDAWYVCHLNVVEAGEKQRHRSAGIARAKTRASFHREAEANAAIGNEVIERNNASIQNRAIPETSTPASLEPVRQRVLKTVRCSPEESLKTLIMVTEVMSSNGGTLEDEDGDNSDWIEVRFLGNQQQNMFICLNGWSLIDDTLEGVLASTPAEEPWEFPDNPIPFPASGRIVLFASGKDRRDANKELHTNFALRAEGEPLTLFFQGEAMQSITLPPVPRDRTFGVVEQQVVADEPSAHHSSVLSQWSVLQAPTPGERNSGPEKATGPAIVEVTERINDFQIGEDLIVKATVEVDGEEKDSLRAVMLYQIGFGEMKELEMDSVGDHTPARAHAVRLLNQAFYVGKIPSSAFQPGNMVRWSVTVYDSQGGQTKRPAFQGKDRPQKYGTAIENPSTPSKLPHMEWFVEDVERVETRNGTRCSLMFLGRFYDNIFCRTRGVSSATWPKKKYKFKLHENSFIYREGERGVSDVNLDSMYDELGEESYMRFVLASAFFEEVGVPVPVTFHVRVSQNNAFQGLYALAEQIDETFLERNSLDPAGSLYKALGTESNLRPGIHESHLVYHYKKMTEQSRKYDWSDLAELTEALSNEDVETFLFDHVNLPQVINEMSAQTAVLNQDRCTKNYFLLRDSRTEEWMRLPWDLDGAFGIGSGYGGVEPRDGYCVLTCEQFNSPLFCDRNHPQDVALLYSDFEGSNPQAQERTIDGNLSQTGGPILQWRDSYNHLTDALLRVPRTREMYMRRLRSIMDNVVNTTFLVDKVQYFADLINHDAKLDNKKWGTGDLTVGVKQLLEEQIPLRRETLFQQYGPDGNGLIPGKQSKGLSIALQSLNTHNTEGFDLQTYLEFKNPNPEALDISKWKISGGVSFVFAAGTVIPSWDSIFVSPDVLQFRQRGSEPHGGQSRFVVGPLNGKLSQGQQIQLEDPLGRVVLAFTT
;
A
#
# COMPACT_ATOMS: atom_id res chain seq x y z
N MET A 1 18.30 -40.27 35.17
CA MET A 1 17.14 -40.94 35.80
C MET A 1 15.98 -40.88 34.82
N LEU A 2 15.28 -41.99 34.67
CA LEU A 2 14.24 -42.26 33.66
C LEU A 2 13.03 -41.31 33.77
N GLN A 3 12.48 -40.87 32.63
CA GLN A 3 11.09 -40.43 32.49
C GLN A 3 10.41 -41.13 31.29
N PRO A 4 9.07 -41.32 31.33
CA PRO A 4 8.33 -42.22 30.44
C PRO A 4 7.92 -41.55 29.11
N ARG A 5 7.71 -42.37 28.09
CA ARG A 5 7.12 -42.03 26.78
C ARG A 5 5.66 -41.57 26.94
N SER A 6 5.28 -40.48 26.27
CA SER A 6 3.90 -40.17 25.86
C SER A 6 3.79 -40.28 24.33
N SER A 7 2.63 -40.75 23.88
CA SER A 7 2.19 -40.95 22.51
C SER A 7 1.82 -39.63 21.85
N ASP A 8 2.58 -39.19 20.86
CA ASP A 8 2.20 -38.11 19.94
C ASP A 8 1.59 -38.73 18.67
N ASP A 9 0.27 -38.78 18.59
CA ASP A 9 -0.46 -38.85 17.31
C ASP A 9 -0.52 -37.42 16.75
N GLN A 10 0.25 -37.13 15.70
CA GLN A 10 0.23 -35.82 15.04
C GLN A 10 -0.94 -35.73 14.03
N PHE A 11 -1.79 -34.72 14.17
CA PHE A 11 -2.78 -34.32 13.15
C PHE A 11 -2.14 -33.29 12.20
N HIS A 12 -2.24 -33.51 10.89
CA HIS A 12 -1.83 -32.54 9.86
C HIS A 12 -3.05 -31.79 9.29
N VAL A 13 -2.91 -30.47 9.10
CA VAL A 13 -3.89 -29.60 8.42
C VAL A 13 -3.22 -29.00 7.19
N SER A 14 -3.81 -29.14 6.00
CA SER A 14 -3.39 -28.48 4.76
C SER A 14 -4.52 -27.64 4.18
N GLN A 15 -4.26 -26.38 3.85
CA GLN A 15 -5.14 -25.53 3.05
C GLN A 15 -4.94 -25.84 1.56
N HIS A 16 -6.03 -26.07 0.83
CA HIS A 16 -6.06 -26.03 -0.64
C HIS A 16 -7.08 -24.96 -1.04
N ASP A 17 -6.60 -23.86 -1.63
CA ASP A 17 -7.44 -22.86 -2.28
C ASP A 17 -7.41 -23.10 -3.81
N ASP A 18 -8.39 -23.85 -4.32
CA ASP A 18 -8.64 -23.95 -5.76
C ASP A 18 -9.38 -22.69 -6.24
N ALA A 19 -8.66 -21.77 -6.86
CA ALA A 19 -9.22 -20.58 -7.51
C ALA A 19 -9.03 -20.61 -9.03
N ALA A 20 -9.73 -21.51 -9.72
CA ALA A 20 -9.87 -21.44 -11.18
C ALA A 20 -11.17 -22.09 -11.71
N ALA A 21 -12.31 -21.39 -11.61
CA ALA A 21 -13.45 -21.61 -12.51
C ALA A 21 -14.42 -20.41 -12.56
N THR A 22 -14.75 -19.98 -13.77
CA THR A 22 -15.46 -18.75 -14.10
C THR A 22 -16.99 -18.86 -13.92
N MET A 23 -17.58 -17.82 -13.30
CA MET A 23 -18.95 -17.27 -13.45
C MET A 23 -20.19 -17.98 -12.83
N THR A 24 -20.78 -17.25 -11.87
CA THR A 24 -22.21 -17.05 -11.59
C THR A 24 -22.98 -18.11 -10.78
N ALA A 25 -22.71 -18.22 -9.48
CA ALA A 25 -23.72 -18.41 -8.43
C ALA A 25 -23.09 -18.28 -7.02
N LYS A 26 -23.87 -17.70 -6.11
CA LYS A 26 -23.79 -17.53 -4.65
C LYS A 26 -22.69 -18.28 -3.85
N ARG A 27 -22.10 -17.54 -2.89
CA ARG A 27 -21.07 -17.95 -1.92
C ARG A 27 -21.42 -19.27 -1.20
N ALA A 28 -20.65 -20.33 -1.45
CA ALA A 28 -20.56 -21.49 -0.60
C ALA A 28 -19.20 -21.43 0.14
N TYR A 29 -19.22 -21.51 1.48
CA TYR A 29 -18.01 -21.70 2.27
C TYR A 29 -17.78 -23.21 2.42
N ALA A 30 -16.72 -23.76 1.85
CA ALA A 30 -16.31 -25.13 2.07
C ALA A 30 -15.02 -25.16 2.90
N GLY A 31 -15.07 -25.72 4.11
CA GLY A 31 -13.88 -26.09 4.87
C GLY A 31 -13.77 -27.61 4.87
N ALA A 32 -12.61 -28.15 4.50
CA ALA A 32 -12.32 -29.58 4.63
C ALA A 32 -11.62 -29.85 5.97
N LEU A 33 -12.05 -30.90 6.68
CA LEU A 33 -11.42 -31.36 7.93
C LEU A 33 -11.03 -32.83 7.78
N THR A 34 -9.80 -33.20 8.13
CA THR A 34 -9.35 -34.61 8.20
C THR A 34 -9.21 -35.03 9.66
N ALA A 35 -9.94 -36.05 10.12
CA ALA A 35 -9.86 -36.57 11.49
C ALA A 35 -9.67 -38.11 11.50
N LEU A 36 -8.78 -38.60 12.38
CA LEU A 36 -8.57 -40.03 12.70
C LEU A 36 -9.18 -40.32 14.09
N LEU A 37 -10.10 -41.29 14.18
CA LEU A 37 -10.84 -41.61 15.42
C LEU A 37 -10.21 -42.80 16.17
N GLY A 38 -9.07 -42.57 16.84
CA GLY A 38 -8.40 -43.58 17.68
C GLY A 38 -9.19 -43.98 18.94
N ALA A 39 -8.97 -45.21 19.42
CA ALA A 39 -9.73 -45.82 20.51
C ALA A 39 -9.59 -45.09 21.86
N GLY A 40 -10.62 -44.32 22.22
CA GLY A 40 -10.95 -43.99 23.60
C GLY A 40 -10.26 -42.76 24.19
N GLY A 41 -10.59 -41.58 23.67
CA GLY A 41 -10.32 -40.28 24.31
C GLY A 41 -11.21 -39.17 23.75
N THR A 42 -11.77 -38.32 24.61
CA THR A 42 -12.41 -37.05 24.20
C THR A 42 -11.31 -36.04 23.92
N HIS A 43 -11.18 -35.62 22.65
CA HIS A 43 -10.24 -34.58 22.24
C HIS A 43 -11.01 -33.43 21.59
N GLU A 44 -10.66 -32.21 21.95
CA GLU A 44 -11.23 -30.97 21.42
C GLU A 44 -10.15 -30.27 20.60
N VAL A 45 -10.43 -30.02 19.31
CA VAL A 45 -9.49 -29.37 18.39
C VAL A 45 -10.06 -27.99 18.04
N HIS A 46 -9.32 -26.94 18.41
CA HIS A 46 -9.64 -25.57 18.06
C HIS A 46 -9.00 -25.21 16.71
N LEU A 47 -9.84 -24.83 15.75
CA LEU A 47 -9.46 -24.28 14.44
C LEU A 47 -9.88 -22.79 14.39
N PRO A 48 -9.43 -21.98 13.41
CA PRO A 48 -9.56 -20.52 13.48
C PRO A 48 -10.99 -20.05 13.81
N ASP A 49 -11.12 -19.41 14.98
CA ASP A 49 -12.19 -18.66 15.66
C ASP A 49 -13.69 -18.97 15.47
N ARG A 50 -14.11 -19.95 14.67
CA ARG A 50 -15.54 -20.18 14.38
C ARG A 50 -15.97 -21.65 14.26
N PHE A 51 -15.08 -22.60 14.49
CA PHE A 51 -15.35 -24.02 14.37
C PHE A 51 -14.72 -24.84 15.50
N VAL A 52 -15.52 -25.71 16.12
CA VAL A 52 -15.08 -26.64 17.16
C VAL A 52 -15.55 -28.05 16.78
N ALA A 53 -14.62 -28.99 16.72
CA ALA A 53 -14.93 -30.42 16.56
C ALA A 53 -14.56 -31.18 17.83
N GLN A 54 -15.49 -32.01 18.31
CA GLN A 54 -15.33 -32.78 19.54
C GLN A 54 -15.74 -34.24 19.32
N THR A 55 -14.90 -35.19 19.74
CA THR A 55 -15.23 -36.63 19.65
C THR A 55 -16.13 -37.03 20.82
N GLY A 56 -17.30 -37.61 20.52
CA GLY A 56 -18.33 -37.94 21.53
C GLY A 56 -18.23 -39.37 22.11
N GLY A 57 -17.41 -40.22 21.48
CA GLY A 57 -17.28 -41.66 21.74
C GLY A 57 -16.85 -42.40 20.46
N PRO A 58 -16.64 -43.72 20.50
CA PRO A 58 -16.26 -44.50 19.31
C PRO A 58 -17.30 -44.34 18.18
N GLY A 59 -16.89 -43.73 17.07
CA GLY A 59 -17.74 -43.51 15.90
C GLY A 59 -18.73 -42.32 15.99
N GLU A 60 -18.52 -41.41 16.95
CA GLU A 60 -19.32 -40.19 17.09
C GLU A 60 -18.46 -38.91 16.98
N LEU A 61 -18.89 -37.99 16.11
CA LEU A 61 -18.25 -36.69 15.90
C LEU A 61 -19.25 -35.56 16.09
N TRP A 62 -18.94 -34.62 16.98
CA TRP A 62 -19.70 -33.38 17.17
C TRP A 62 -19.02 -32.24 16.43
N LEU A 63 -19.81 -31.53 15.64
CA LEU A 63 -19.38 -30.36 14.87
C LEU A 63 -20.15 -29.14 15.36
N LYS A 64 -19.43 -28.09 15.77
CA LYS A 64 -20.01 -26.84 16.24
C LYS A 64 -19.48 -25.67 15.41
N TRP A 65 -20.40 -24.90 14.84
CA TRP A 65 -20.11 -23.70 14.04
C TRP A 65 -20.74 -22.47 14.66
N THR A 66 -20.02 -21.33 14.69
CA THR A 66 -20.55 -20.05 15.21
C THR A 66 -20.48 -18.93 14.15
N TYR A 67 -21.60 -18.25 13.90
CA TYR A 67 -21.76 -17.15 12.94
C TYR A 67 -21.97 -15.79 13.64
N PRO A 68 -21.50 -14.66 13.08
CA PRO A 68 -21.85 -13.33 13.58
C PRO A 68 -23.33 -12.97 13.26
N ALA A 69 -23.96 -12.25 14.19
CA ALA A 69 -25.41 -12.01 14.25
C ALA A 69 -26.12 -11.32 13.04
N PRO A 70 -25.49 -10.72 12.00
CA PRO A 70 -26.26 -10.23 10.86
C PRO A 70 -26.64 -11.32 9.85
N PHE A 71 -25.99 -12.49 9.86
CA PHE A 71 -26.10 -13.49 8.78
C PHE A 71 -27.37 -14.37 8.82
N VAL A 72 -28.12 -14.37 9.91
CA VAL A 72 -29.14 -15.41 10.18
C VAL A 72 -30.54 -15.05 9.66
N ARG A 73 -30.74 -13.93 8.94
CA ARG A 73 -32.10 -13.53 8.54
C ARG A 73 -32.71 -14.34 7.39
N ASP A 74 -31.92 -14.95 6.51
CA ASP A 74 -32.42 -15.56 5.25
C ASP A 74 -31.96 -17.01 4.95
N VAL A 75 -31.38 -17.72 5.93
CA VAL A 75 -30.95 -19.13 5.79
C VAL A 75 -32.08 -20.07 6.21
N GLN A 76 -32.51 -20.98 5.33
CA GLN A 76 -33.55 -21.97 5.66
C GLN A 76 -32.97 -23.36 5.96
N GLU A 77 -31.81 -23.74 5.37
CA GLU A 77 -31.32 -25.12 5.40
C GLU A 77 -29.78 -25.24 5.39
N TYR A 78 -29.29 -26.24 6.13
CA TYR A 78 -27.89 -26.65 6.23
C TYR A 78 -27.74 -28.11 5.82
N HIS A 79 -26.74 -28.43 5.00
CA HIS A 79 -26.45 -29.80 4.56
C HIS A 79 -25.07 -30.22 5.03
N VAL A 80 -24.97 -31.31 5.77
CA VAL A 80 -23.70 -31.90 6.21
C VAL A 80 -23.43 -33.15 5.41
N SER A 81 -22.22 -33.29 4.86
CA SER A 81 -21.79 -34.50 4.16
C SER A 81 -20.38 -34.90 4.58
N CYS A 82 -20.16 -36.17 4.92
CA CYS A 82 -18.84 -36.72 5.21
C CYS A 82 -18.49 -37.85 4.25
N TRP A 83 -17.24 -37.86 3.82
CA TRP A 83 -16.68 -38.76 2.80
C TRP A 83 -15.46 -39.49 3.34
N ASN A 84 -15.24 -40.75 2.93
CA ASN A 84 -13.99 -41.48 3.16
C ASN A 84 -13.46 -41.93 1.80
N GLY A 85 -12.44 -41.25 1.29
CA GLY A 85 -12.05 -41.37 -0.11
C GLY A 85 -13.19 -40.96 -1.04
N GLU A 86 -13.60 -41.85 -1.95
CA GLU A 86 -14.68 -41.59 -2.92
C GLU A 86 -16.10 -41.91 -2.40
N ASP A 87 -16.21 -42.54 -1.22
CA ASP A 87 -17.50 -43.00 -0.68
C ASP A 87 -18.14 -41.96 0.25
N LEU A 88 -19.35 -41.50 -0.08
CA LEU A 88 -20.19 -40.71 0.81
C LEU A 88 -20.70 -41.62 1.94
N VAL A 89 -20.11 -41.47 3.12
CA VAL A 89 -20.41 -42.33 4.28
C VAL A 89 -21.49 -41.75 5.19
N TYR A 90 -21.69 -40.42 5.14
CA TYR A 90 -22.70 -39.75 5.96
C TYR A 90 -23.25 -38.51 5.23
N TRP A 91 -24.57 -38.35 5.23
CA TRP A 91 -25.22 -37.17 4.70
C TRP A 91 -26.46 -36.87 5.50
N ASP A 92 -26.64 -35.61 5.89
CA ASP A 92 -27.84 -35.19 6.60
C ASP A 92 -28.20 -33.73 6.31
N ARG A 93 -29.47 -33.39 6.53
CA ARG A 93 -30.04 -32.07 6.27
C ARG A 93 -30.73 -31.53 7.50
N CYS A 94 -30.27 -30.38 7.96
CA CYS A 94 -30.91 -29.63 9.04
C CYS A 94 -31.70 -28.46 8.48
N VAL A 95 -33.03 -28.45 8.70
CA VAL A 95 -33.90 -27.34 8.31
C VAL A 95 -34.13 -26.44 9.52
N ALA A 96 -33.87 -25.14 9.39
CA ALA A 96 -34.15 -24.18 10.44
C ALA A 96 -35.67 -24.08 10.64
N ALA A 97 -36.18 -24.62 11.75
CA ALA A 97 -37.60 -24.54 12.06
C ALA A 97 -37.98 -23.07 12.34
N GLY A 98 -39.01 -22.58 11.64
CA GLY A 98 -39.50 -21.20 11.78
C GLY A 98 -39.76 -20.79 13.23
N ALA A 99 -39.52 -19.50 13.50
CA ALA A 99 -39.53 -18.84 14.81
C ALA A 99 -40.41 -19.52 15.88
N GLY A 100 -39.77 -20.13 16.89
CA GLY A 100 -40.45 -20.53 18.14
C GLY A 100 -40.20 -21.93 18.67
N LYS A 101 -39.29 -22.76 18.10
CA LYS A 101 -38.90 -24.04 18.70
C LYS A 101 -37.38 -24.23 18.68
N ALA A 102 -36.80 -24.59 19.83
CA ALA A 102 -35.40 -24.96 19.95
C ALA A 102 -35.15 -26.31 19.25
N GLY A 103 -34.37 -26.28 18.18
CA GLY A 103 -33.79 -27.43 17.50
C GLY A 103 -32.29 -27.20 17.28
N PRO A 104 -31.52 -28.22 16.86
CA PRO A 104 -30.04 -28.20 16.85
C PRO A 104 -29.39 -27.15 15.92
N CYS A 105 -30.18 -26.48 15.07
CA CYS A 105 -29.69 -25.50 14.09
C CYS A 105 -30.44 -24.16 14.21
N PHE A 106 -30.56 -23.62 15.44
CA PHE A 106 -31.24 -22.35 15.70
C PHE A 106 -30.28 -21.29 16.25
N GLY A 107 -30.19 -20.15 15.56
CA GLY A 107 -29.42 -18.98 15.98
C GLY A 107 -28.03 -18.89 15.36
N ASN A 108 -27.14 -18.18 16.05
CA ASN A 108 -25.76 -17.90 15.62
C ASN A 108 -24.83 -19.12 15.77
N VAL A 109 -25.34 -20.26 16.22
CA VAL A 109 -24.56 -21.47 16.49
C VAL A 109 -25.28 -22.67 15.86
N VAL A 110 -24.56 -23.48 15.10
CA VAL A 110 -25.04 -24.75 14.54
C VAL A 110 -24.24 -25.88 15.17
N GLU A 111 -24.93 -26.77 15.87
CA GLU A 111 -24.32 -27.98 16.46
C GLU A 111 -24.89 -29.22 15.78
N TYR A 112 -24.01 -30.08 15.29
CA TYR A 112 -24.39 -31.29 14.56
C TYR A 112 -23.68 -32.53 15.09
N LYS A 113 -24.41 -33.62 15.27
CA LYS A 113 -23.88 -34.90 15.71
C LYS A 113 -23.87 -35.91 14.56
N VAL A 114 -22.68 -36.29 14.13
CA VAL A 114 -22.46 -37.34 13.12
C VAL A 114 -22.29 -38.68 13.83
N HIS A 115 -23.04 -39.69 13.38
CA HIS A 115 -23.04 -41.04 13.95
C HIS A 115 -22.68 -42.09 12.89
N GLY A 116 -22.14 -43.22 13.34
CA GLY A 116 -21.92 -44.39 12.49
C GLY A 116 -20.63 -44.34 11.67
N LEU A 117 -19.70 -43.46 12.05
CA LEU A 117 -18.36 -43.44 11.47
C LEU A 117 -17.54 -44.61 12.03
N HIS A 118 -16.76 -45.26 11.18
CA HIS A 118 -15.83 -46.31 11.59
C HIS A 118 -14.62 -45.65 12.28
N PRO A 119 -14.24 -46.08 13.50
CA PRO A 119 -13.19 -45.41 14.27
C PRO A 119 -11.83 -45.40 13.55
N ASP A 120 -11.48 -46.48 12.85
CA ASP A 120 -10.15 -46.59 12.22
C ASP A 120 -10.06 -46.02 10.79
N ALA A 121 -10.99 -45.15 10.39
CA ALA A 121 -11.04 -44.56 9.05
C ALA A 121 -10.90 -43.03 9.09
N TRP A 122 -10.31 -42.45 8.04
CA TRP A 122 -10.24 -40.99 7.87
C TRP A 122 -11.48 -40.49 7.14
N TYR A 123 -11.93 -39.29 7.48
CA TYR A 123 -13.11 -38.67 6.89
C TYR A 123 -12.85 -37.21 6.51
N VAL A 124 -13.49 -36.74 5.44
CA VAL A 124 -13.59 -35.33 5.05
C VAL A 124 -15.05 -34.91 5.10
N CYS A 125 -15.37 -33.96 5.98
CA CYS A 125 -16.73 -33.45 6.16
C CYS A 125 -16.89 -32.02 5.62
N HIS A 126 -18.00 -31.74 4.95
CA HIS A 126 -18.39 -30.43 4.41
C HIS A 126 -19.74 -29.97 4.97
N LEU A 127 -19.89 -28.68 5.21
CA LEU A 127 -21.16 -28.02 5.53
C LEU A 127 -21.54 -27.04 4.40
N ASN A 128 -22.71 -27.23 3.80
CA ASN A 128 -23.23 -26.36 2.75
C ASN A 128 -24.47 -25.59 3.25
N VAL A 129 -24.57 -24.30 2.92
CA VAL A 129 -25.65 -23.40 3.33
C VAL A 129 -26.53 -23.05 2.13
N VAL A 130 -27.85 -23.10 2.28
CA VAL A 130 -28.82 -22.79 1.21
C VAL A 130 -29.69 -21.57 1.58
N GLU A 131 -29.60 -20.48 0.81
CA GLU A 131 -30.33 -19.21 1.00
C GLU A 131 -31.76 -19.20 0.39
N ALA A 132 -32.69 -18.47 1.03
CA ALA A 132 -34.07 -18.33 0.57
C ALA A 132 -34.19 -17.58 -0.78
N GLY A 133 -34.61 -18.30 -1.84
CA GLY A 133 -34.91 -17.72 -3.15
C GLY A 133 -34.99 -18.73 -4.30
N GLU A 134 -34.42 -19.92 -4.13
CA GLU A 134 -34.49 -21.00 -5.13
C GLU A 134 -35.73 -21.88 -4.95
N LYS A 135 -36.92 -21.28 -5.09
CA LYS A 135 -38.11 -22.07 -5.40
C LYS A 135 -38.31 -22.12 -6.90
N GLN A 136 -37.67 -23.05 -7.62
CA GLN A 136 -38.28 -23.69 -8.80
C GLN A 136 -37.67 -25.05 -9.17
N ARG A 137 -38.56 -26.05 -9.18
CA ARG A 137 -38.60 -27.25 -10.03
C ARG A 137 -37.66 -28.43 -9.72
N HIS A 138 -38.00 -29.19 -8.69
CA HIS A 138 -37.91 -30.65 -8.75
C HIS A 138 -39.17 -31.31 -8.18
N ARG A 139 -40.23 -31.34 -8.99
CA ARG A 139 -41.26 -32.39 -8.90
C ARG A 139 -40.97 -33.40 -10.00
N SER A 140 -41.14 -34.68 -9.64
CA SER A 140 -41.22 -35.86 -10.51
C SER A 140 -39.88 -36.55 -10.85
N ALA A 141 -39.73 -37.72 -10.22
CA ALA A 141 -38.87 -38.85 -10.50
C ALA A 141 -38.24 -38.98 -11.90
N GLY A 142 -36.98 -39.44 -11.95
CA GLY A 142 -36.57 -40.44 -12.95
C GLY A 142 -35.18 -40.35 -13.58
N ILE A 143 -34.54 -39.19 -13.73
CA ILE A 143 -33.41 -39.06 -14.69
C ILE A 143 -32.13 -38.40 -14.10
N ALA A 144 -32.04 -38.23 -12.78
CA ALA A 144 -30.86 -37.61 -12.12
C ALA A 144 -29.97 -38.62 -11.38
N ARG A 145 -29.68 -39.79 -11.97
CA ARG A 145 -28.69 -40.75 -11.41
C ARG A 145 -27.37 -40.85 -12.19
N ALA A 146 -27.23 -40.15 -13.32
CA ALA A 146 -26.07 -40.31 -14.19
C ALA A 146 -25.23 -39.04 -14.44
N LYS A 147 -25.77 -37.83 -14.21
CA LYS A 147 -25.05 -36.58 -14.54
C LYS A 147 -24.29 -35.91 -13.39
N THR A 148 -24.54 -36.29 -12.14
CA THR A 148 -23.77 -35.83 -10.96
C THR A 148 -22.59 -36.74 -10.62
N ARG A 149 -22.44 -37.91 -11.27
CA ARG A 149 -21.33 -38.82 -10.96
C ARG A 149 -20.03 -38.46 -11.69
N ALA A 150 -20.09 -37.75 -12.83
CA ALA A 150 -18.94 -37.51 -13.71
C ALA A 150 -18.26 -36.14 -13.55
N SER A 151 -18.90 -35.17 -12.88
CA SER A 151 -18.22 -33.91 -12.49
C SER A 151 -17.47 -34.09 -11.18
N PHE A 152 -18.08 -34.80 -10.21
CA PHE A 152 -17.47 -35.05 -8.90
C PHE A 152 -16.31 -36.07 -8.93
N HIS A 153 -16.31 -37.05 -9.85
CA HIS A 153 -15.18 -37.99 -9.99
C HIS A 153 -13.87 -37.32 -10.45
N ARG A 154 -13.94 -36.24 -11.26
CA ARG A 154 -12.73 -35.60 -11.79
C ARG A 154 -12.01 -34.70 -10.77
N GLU A 155 -12.73 -34.12 -9.82
CA GLU A 155 -12.12 -33.39 -8.68
C GLU A 155 -11.60 -34.35 -7.59
N ALA A 156 -12.22 -35.53 -7.42
CA ALA A 156 -11.77 -36.53 -6.44
C ALA A 156 -10.50 -37.28 -6.89
N GLU A 157 -10.38 -37.65 -8.17
CA GLU A 157 -9.19 -38.32 -8.72
C GLU A 157 -7.94 -37.40 -8.72
N ALA A 158 -8.12 -36.09 -8.92
CA ALA A 158 -7.02 -35.11 -8.87
C ALA A 158 -6.45 -34.95 -7.45
N ASN A 159 -7.31 -35.01 -6.42
CA ASN A 159 -6.89 -34.88 -5.03
C ASN A 159 -6.33 -36.18 -4.43
N ALA A 160 -6.73 -37.35 -4.94
CA ALA A 160 -6.17 -38.65 -4.52
C ALA A 160 -4.73 -38.89 -5.03
N ALA A 161 -4.33 -38.26 -6.14
CA ALA A 161 -2.96 -38.34 -6.67
C ALA A 161 -1.96 -37.57 -5.79
N ILE A 162 -2.38 -36.43 -5.23
CA ILE A 162 -1.56 -35.56 -4.36
C ILE A 162 -1.33 -36.22 -2.99
N GLY A 163 -2.32 -36.94 -2.46
CA GLY A 163 -2.20 -37.69 -1.20
C GLY A 163 -1.17 -38.83 -1.23
N ASN A 164 -0.91 -39.44 -2.40
CA ASN A 164 0.04 -40.53 -2.53
C ASN A 164 1.52 -40.06 -2.59
N GLU A 165 1.81 -38.84 -3.08
CA GLU A 165 3.16 -38.27 -3.07
C GLU A 165 3.66 -37.91 -1.66
N VAL A 166 2.74 -37.55 -0.75
CA VAL A 166 3.07 -37.25 0.65
C VAL A 166 3.46 -38.52 1.44
N ILE A 167 2.96 -39.69 1.03
CA ILE A 167 3.27 -40.98 1.68
C ILE A 167 4.64 -41.54 1.24
N GLU A 168 5.09 -41.29 0.01
CA GLU A 168 6.44 -41.72 -0.42
C GLU A 168 7.57 -40.84 0.14
N ARG A 169 7.34 -39.53 0.35
CA ARG A 169 8.32 -38.65 1.00
C ARG A 169 8.49 -38.91 2.50
N ASN A 170 7.44 -39.33 3.20
CA ASN A 170 7.50 -39.60 4.65
C ASN A 170 8.05 -41.00 5.01
N ASN A 171 8.09 -41.95 4.06
CA ASN A 171 8.67 -43.29 4.29
C ASN A 171 10.19 -43.36 4.04
N ALA A 172 10.82 -42.33 3.45
CA ALA A 172 12.26 -42.29 3.19
C ALA A 172 13.12 -41.79 4.38
N SER A 173 12.51 -41.30 5.46
CA SER A 173 13.22 -40.75 6.64
C SER A 173 13.32 -41.71 7.84
N ILE A 174 12.82 -42.95 7.75
CA ILE A 174 12.78 -43.92 8.87
C ILE A 174 13.61 -45.20 8.64
N GLN A 175 14.53 -45.21 7.67
CA GLN A 175 15.53 -46.29 7.57
C GLN A 175 16.96 -45.74 7.42
N ASN A 176 17.64 -45.51 8.55
CA ASN A 176 19.04 -45.88 8.77
C ASN A 176 19.56 -45.39 10.13
N ARG A 177 19.38 -46.21 11.17
CA ARG A 177 20.27 -46.23 12.34
C ARG A 177 20.52 -47.66 12.80
N ALA A 178 21.66 -48.19 12.37
CA ALA A 178 22.33 -49.28 13.06
C ALA A 178 23.84 -49.02 12.99
N ILE A 179 24.43 -48.61 14.11
CA ILE A 179 25.87 -48.65 14.34
C ILE A 179 26.11 -49.68 15.44
N PRO A 180 27.02 -50.65 15.28
CA PRO A 180 27.70 -51.29 16.39
C PRO A 180 29.08 -50.65 16.61
N GLU A 181 29.36 -50.38 17.89
CA GLU A 181 30.65 -49.90 18.41
C GLU A 181 31.77 -50.96 18.34
N THR A 182 32.99 -50.44 18.52
CA THR A 182 34.22 -51.06 19.08
C THR A 182 35.32 -51.54 18.11
N SER A 183 36.34 -50.68 17.92
CA SER A 183 37.70 -50.92 18.43
C SER A 183 38.67 -49.78 18.05
N THR A 184 39.23 -49.13 19.07
CA THR A 184 40.41 -48.26 19.05
C THR A 184 41.68 -49.09 19.34
N PRO A 185 42.92 -48.54 19.39
CA PRO A 185 43.53 -47.39 18.67
C PRO A 185 44.96 -47.70 18.15
N ALA A 186 45.46 -47.02 17.10
CA ALA A 186 46.91 -46.87 16.91
C ALA A 186 47.34 -45.75 15.94
N SER A 187 48.02 -44.76 16.53
CA SER A 187 49.30 -44.17 16.08
C SER A 187 49.38 -43.21 14.88
N LEU A 188 49.87 -42.01 15.22
CA LEU A 188 50.79 -41.11 14.50
C LEU A 188 50.18 -40.02 13.58
N GLU A 189 50.17 -38.79 14.12
CA GLU A 189 50.36 -37.53 13.39
C GLU A 189 51.68 -37.51 12.57
N PRO A 190 51.95 -36.50 11.72
CA PRO A 190 51.07 -35.55 11.00
C PRO A 190 51.38 -35.60 9.48
N VAL A 191 50.65 -34.84 8.63
CA VAL A 191 51.21 -34.06 7.48
C VAL A 191 50.08 -33.53 6.59
N ARG A 192 50.15 -32.22 6.38
CA ARG A 192 49.50 -31.35 5.38
C ARG A 192 48.07 -30.87 5.66
N GLN A 193 48.03 -29.72 6.34
CA GLN A 193 47.21 -28.58 5.92
C GLN A 193 47.06 -28.57 4.38
N ARG A 194 45.88 -28.96 3.88
CA ARG A 194 45.39 -28.40 2.63
C ARG A 194 44.91 -27.00 2.98
N VAL A 195 45.76 -26.04 2.67
CA VAL A 195 45.37 -24.65 2.45
C VAL A 195 44.04 -24.67 1.70
N LEU A 196 42.97 -24.18 2.32
CA LEU A 196 41.82 -23.65 1.59
C LEU A 196 42.41 -22.58 0.67
N LYS A 197 42.66 -22.95 -0.58
CA LYS A 197 42.93 -21.97 -1.62
C LYS A 197 41.70 -21.09 -1.63
N THR A 198 41.87 -19.83 -1.23
CA THR A 198 40.95 -18.75 -1.59
C THR A 198 40.76 -18.89 -3.10
N VAL A 199 39.57 -19.33 -3.54
CA VAL A 199 39.23 -19.35 -4.95
C VAL A 199 39.11 -17.88 -5.34
N ARG A 200 40.15 -17.33 -5.96
CA ARG A 200 40.07 -16.01 -6.57
C ARG A 200 39.43 -16.22 -7.94
N CYS A 201 38.26 -15.61 -8.14
CA CYS A 201 37.65 -15.55 -9.46
C CYS A 201 38.55 -14.77 -10.41
N SER A 202 38.81 -15.34 -11.59
CA SER A 202 39.42 -14.66 -12.73
C SER A 202 38.42 -14.67 -13.87
N PRO A 203 38.25 -13.60 -14.65
CA PRO A 203 37.34 -13.60 -15.79
C PRO A 203 37.81 -14.68 -16.78
N GLU A 204 37.07 -15.77 -16.89
CA GLU A 204 37.39 -16.85 -17.83
C GLU A 204 36.70 -16.55 -19.17
N GLU A 205 37.46 -16.21 -20.22
CA GLU A 205 36.91 -16.00 -21.57
C GLU A 205 36.13 -17.22 -22.10
N SER A 206 36.40 -18.42 -21.59
CA SER A 206 35.68 -19.65 -21.94
C SER A 206 34.20 -19.66 -21.47
N LEU A 207 33.79 -18.73 -20.61
CA LEU A 207 32.40 -18.61 -20.14
C LEU A 207 31.53 -17.72 -21.04
N LYS A 208 32.13 -16.94 -21.96
CA LYS A 208 31.43 -15.99 -22.85
C LYS A 208 30.26 -16.64 -23.61
N THR A 209 30.41 -17.88 -24.04
CA THR A 209 29.39 -18.60 -24.84
C THR A 209 28.51 -19.53 -24.00
N LEU A 210 28.62 -19.47 -22.67
CA LEU A 210 27.97 -20.41 -21.76
C LEU A 210 27.00 -19.74 -20.79
N ILE A 211 26.93 -18.42 -20.73
CA ILE A 211 25.96 -17.69 -19.90
C ILE A 211 24.97 -16.96 -20.81
N MET A 212 23.68 -17.08 -20.49
CA MET A 212 22.62 -16.38 -21.21
C MET A 212 21.43 -16.10 -20.29
N VAL A 213 20.72 -15.00 -20.54
CA VAL A 213 19.38 -14.76 -20.00
C VAL A 213 18.41 -15.72 -20.69
N THR A 214 17.55 -16.38 -19.91
CA THR A 214 16.62 -17.41 -20.40
C THR A 214 15.15 -17.12 -20.16
N GLU A 215 14.81 -16.38 -19.11
CA GLU A 215 13.42 -16.05 -18.76
C GLU A 215 13.39 -14.73 -18.01
N VAL A 216 12.37 -13.90 -18.25
CA VAL A 216 12.21 -12.58 -17.62
C VAL A 216 10.76 -12.34 -17.25
N MET A 217 10.53 -11.91 -16.02
CA MET A 217 9.27 -11.41 -15.48
C MET A 217 9.37 -9.89 -15.33
N SER A 218 8.66 -9.13 -16.16
CA SER A 218 8.61 -7.66 -16.11
C SER A 218 7.36 -7.08 -15.44
N SER A 219 6.50 -7.96 -14.90
CA SER A 219 5.33 -7.56 -14.12
C SER A 219 4.90 -8.69 -13.17
N ASN A 220 5.62 -8.80 -12.05
CA ASN A 220 5.33 -9.83 -11.05
C ASN A 220 4.19 -9.42 -10.11
N GLY A 221 3.16 -10.26 -10.03
CA GLY A 221 1.99 -10.06 -9.20
C GLY A 221 1.83 -11.02 -8.03
N GLY A 222 2.68 -12.04 -7.95
CA GLY A 222 2.56 -13.12 -6.97
C GLY A 222 3.20 -14.44 -7.42
N THR A 223 4.01 -14.45 -8.48
CA THR A 223 4.59 -15.69 -9.01
C THR A 223 5.86 -16.14 -8.29
N LEU A 224 6.62 -15.17 -7.78
CA LEU A 224 7.82 -15.38 -6.99
C LEU A 224 7.96 -14.21 -6.02
N GLU A 225 8.06 -14.50 -4.73
CA GLU A 225 8.28 -13.50 -3.69
C GLU A 225 9.78 -13.45 -3.36
N ASP A 226 10.34 -12.26 -3.14
CA ASP A 226 11.73 -12.10 -2.71
C ASP A 226 11.90 -12.26 -1.18
N GLU A 227 13.14 -12.21 -0.70
CA GLU A 227 13.51 -12.39 0.71
C GLU A 227 12.88 -11.37 1.66
N ASP A 228 12.39 -10.23 1.13
CA ASP A 228 11.73 -9.16 1.89
C ASP A 228 10.20 -9.28 1.87
N GLY A 229 9.66 -10.22 1.10
CA GLY A 229 8.22 -10.40 0.91
C GLY A 229 7.63 -9.63 -0.27
N ASP A 230 8.47 -9.01 -1.11
CA ASP A 230 8.03 -8.21 -2.24
C ASP A 230 7.85 -9.08 -3.49
N ASN A 231 6.82 -8.78 -4.29
CA ASN A 231 6.66 -9.35 -5.63
C ASN A 231 7.53 -8.59 -6.65
N SER A 232 8.84 -8.59 -6.42
CA SER A 232 9.82 -7.96 -7.31
C SER A 232 9.81 -8.63 -8.69
N ASP A 233 10.00 -7.85 -9.75
CA ASP A 233 10.30 -8.40 -11.08
C ASP A 233 11.59 -9.23 -11.02
N TRP A 234 11.80 -10.15 -11.96
CA TRP A 234 12.95 -11.04 -11.90
C TRP A 234 13.45 -11.47 -13.28
N ILE A 235 14.74 -11.78 -13.33
CA ILE A 235 15.50 -12.19 -14.50
C ILE A 235 16.13 -13.55 -14.18
N GLU A 236 16.05 -14.51 -15.11
CA GLU A 236 16.75 -15.78 -15.01
C GLU A 236 17.96 -15.81 -15.95
N VAL A 237 19.11 -16.22 -15.40
CA VAL A 237 20.34 -16.45 -16.13
C VAL A 237 20.75 -17.93 -16.02
N ARG A 238 21.02 -18.56 -17.16
CA ARG A 238 21.41 -19.97 -17.27
C ARG A 238 22.87 -20.13 -17.66
N PHE A 239 23.52 -21.13 -17.05
CA PHE A 239 24.83 -21.64 -17.45
C PHE A 239 24.72 -22.94 -18.26
N LEU A 240 25.36 -22.97 -19.44
CA LEU A 240 25.33 -24.07 -20.42
C LEU A 240 26.53 -25.02 -20.33
N GLY A 241 27.45 -24.82 -19.37
CA GLY A 241 28.63 -25.68 -19.17
C GLY A 241 28.31 -27.03 -18.51
N ASN A 242 29.32 -27.91 -18.42
CA ASN A 242 29.15 -29.26 -17.88
C ASN A 242 28.78 -29.25 -16.38
N GLN A 243 27.53 -29.58 -16.06
CA GLN A 243 26.92 -29.37 -14.74
C GLN A 243 27.40 -30.34 -13.64
N GLN A 244 28.23 -31.34 -13.96
CA GLN A 244 28.64 -32.40 -13.02
C GLN A 244 29.99 -32.15 -12.30
N GLN A 245 30.64 -30.99 -12.44
CA GLN A 245 32.01 -30.80 -11.90
C GLN A 245 32.27 -29.54 -11.04
N ASN A 246 31.34 -28.58 -10.92
CA ASN A 246 31.60 -27.32 -10.19
C ASN A 246 30.56 -27.07 -9.08
N MET A 247 31.05 -26.72 -7.88
CA MET A 247 30.20 -26.31 -6.73
C MET A 247 29.90 -24.80 -6.69
N PHE A 248 30.63 -23.99 -7.48
CA PHE A 248 30.50 -22.53 -7.54
C PHE A 248 30.75 -22.03 -8.98
N ILE A 249 30.19 -20.87 -9.33
CA ILE A 249 30.40 -20.16 -10.60
C ILE A 249 30.94 -18.75 -10.34
N CYS A 250 31.93 -18.33 -11.13
CA CYS A 250 32.47 -16.97 -11.09
C CYS A 250 31.84 -16.15 -12.23
N LEU A 251 31.08 -15.11 -11.87
CA LEU A 251 30.46 -14.18 -12.83
C LEU A 251 31.12 -12.78 -12.80
N ASN A 252 32.33 -12.68 -12.25
CA ASN A 252 33.07 -11.43 -12.19
C ASN A 252 33.34 -10.89 -13.62
N GLY A 253 33.01 -9.61 -13.83
CA GLY A 253 33.08 -8.97 -15.14
C GLY A 253 31.85 -9.17 -16.03
N TRP A 254 30.81 -9.86 -15.57
CA TRP A 254 29.48 -9.83 -16.20
C TRP A 254 28.66 -8.66 -15.64
N SER A 255 27.79 -8.06 -16.45
CA SER A 255 26.86 -7.02 -16.01
C SER A 255 25.55 -6.98 -16.81
N LEU A 256 24.51 -6.36 -16.24
CA LEU A 256 23.18 -6.20 -16.82
C LEU A 256 22.74 -4.74 -16.83
N ILE A 257 21.96 -4.34 -17.83
CA ILE A 257 21.29 -3.04 -17.87
C ILE A 257 19.98 -3.12 -18.63
N ASP A 258 19.00 -2.32 -18.23
CA ASP A 258 17.66 -2.14 -18.81
C ASP A 258 17.62 -1.08 -19.93
N ASP A 259 18.68 -0.98 -20.76
CA ASP A 259 18.77 -0.04 -21.87
C ASP A 259 19.39 -0.67 -23.14
N THR A 260 19.17 0.01 -24.27
CA THR A 260 19.72 -0.31 -25.60
C THR A 260 21.24 -0.15 -25.63
N LEU A 261 21.91 -0.94 -26.47
CA LEU A 261 23.34 -0.79 -26.73
C LEU A 261 23.71 0.60 -27.27
N GLU A 262 22.84 1.24 -28.06
CA GLU A 262 23.05 2.62 -28.54
C GLU A 262 22.88 3.66 -27.43
N GLY A 263 21.92 3.47 -26.51
CA GLY A 263 21.70 4.32 -25.33
C GLY A 263 22.87 4.30 -24.36
N VAL A 264 23.41 3.11 -24.06
CA VAL A 264 24.61 2.89 -23.24
C VAL A 264 25.86 3.56 -23.84
N LEU A 265 25.98 3.59 -25.17
CA LEU A 265 27.11 4.23 -25.86
C LEU A 265 26.95 5.75 -26.02
N ALA A 266 25.74 6.28 -25.84
CA ALA A 266 25.41 7.70 -25.98
C ALA A 266 25.21 8.44 -24.65
N SER A 267 25.17 7.73 -23.52
CA SER A 267 24.85 8.28 -22.20
C SER A 267 26.05 8.96 -21.50
N THR A 268 25.74 9.98 -20.69
CA THR A 268 26.63 10.55 -19.67
C THR A 268 26.81 9.59 -18.48
N PRO A 269 27.80 9.76 -17.57
CA PRO A 269 28.24 8.75 -16.58
C PRO A 269 27.24 8.28 -15.49
N ALA A 270 25.93 8.45 -15.66
CA ALA A 270 24.93 8.23 -14.60
C ALA A 270 24.17 6.88 -14.69
N GLU A 271 24.38 6.07 -15.72
CA GLU A 271 23.71 4.77 -15.89
C GLU A 271 24.77 3.67 -16.03
N GLU A 272 25.45 3.34 -14.93
CA GLU A 272 26.42 2.24 -14.90
C GLU A 272 25.68 0.89 -14.87
N PRO A 273 26.03 -0.08 -15.74
CA PRO A 273 25.47 -1.43 -15.71
C PRO A 273 25.61 -2.08 -14.33
N TRP A 274 24.58 -2.81 -13.89
CA TRP A 274 24.65 -3.60 -12.66
C TRP A 274 25.61 -4.77 -12.83
N GLU A 275 26.65 -4.84 -12.01
CA GLU A 275 27.66 -5.90 -12.10
C GLU A 275 27.34 -7.07 -11.16
N PHE A 276 27.58 -8.29 -11.65
CA PHE A 276 27.48 -9.49 -10.82
C PHE A 276 28.53 -9.49 -9.69
N PRO A 277 28.28 -10.21 -8.58
CA PRO A 277 29.23 -10.33 -7.48
C PRO A 277 30.62 -10.84 -7.93
N ASP A 278 31.68 -10.25 -7.38
CA ASP A 278 33.07 -10.67 -7.62
C ASP A 278 33.41 -12.03 -6.99
N ASN A 279 32.63 -12.44 -5.99
CA ASN A 279 32.81 -13.71 -5.27
C ASN A 279 32.10 -14.87 -6.01
N PRO A 280 32.62 -16.10 -5.89
CA PRO A 280 31.95 -17.26 -6.48
C PRO A 280 30.52 -17.44 -5.94
N ILE A 281 29.55 -17.55 -6.84
CA ILE A 281 28.14 -17.82 -6.52
C ILE A 281 27.97 -19.35 -6.41
N PRO A 282 27.30 -19.89 -5.37
CA PRO A 282 26.99 -21.31 -5.28
C PRO A 282 26.31 -21.82 -6.55
N PHE A 283 26.75 -22.96 -7.10
CA PHE A 283 26.20 -23.48 -8.35
C PHE A 283 24.88 -24.23 -8.08
N PRO A 284 23.73 -23.75 -8.57
CA PRO A 284 22.46 -24.44 -8.40
C PRO A 284 22.41 -25.69 -9.29
N ALA A 285 21.78 -26.77 -8.81
CA ALA A 285 21.69 -28.04 -9.53
C ALA A 285 20.97 -27.93 -10.89
N SER A 286 20.13 -26.91 -11.08
CA SER A 286 19.45 -26.59 -12.34
C SER A 286 20.31 -25.81 -13.33
N GLY A 287 21.47 -25.28 -12.88
CA GLY A 287 22.32 -24.36 -13.63
C GLY A 287 21.66 -23.03 -14.00
N ARG A 288 20.64 -22.61 -13.24
CA ARG A 288 19.90 -21.35 -13.41
C ARG A 288 19.95 -20.52 -12.14
N ILE A 289 20.17 -19.23 -12.29
CA ILE A 289 20.20 -18.26 -11.20
C ILE A 289 19.10 -17.25 -11.47
N VAL A 290 18.24 -17.03 -10.47
CA VAL A 290 17.24 -15.97 -10.49
C VAL A 290 17.81 -14.75 -9.77
N LEU A 291 17.64 -13.58 -10.37
CA LEU A 291 17.99 -12.28 -9.81
C LEU A 291 16.77 -11.37 -9.89
N PHE A 292 16.50 -10.62 -8.83
CA PHE A 292 15.36 -9.73 -8.74
C PHE A 292 15.68 -8.35 -9.34
N ALA A 293 14.86 -7.91 -10.27
CA ALA A 293 14.89 -6.59 -10.85
C ALA A 293 14.10 -5.59 -9.99
N SER A 294 14.64 -5.25 -8.82
CA SER A 294 13.91 -4.50 -7.78
C SER A 294 14.44 -3.08 -7.52
N GLY A 295 15.59 -2.71 -8.09
CA GLY A 295 16.28 -1.45 -7.78
C GLY A 295 16.99 -1.42 -6.42
N LYS A 296 17.01 -2.53 -5.68
CA LYS A 296 17.62 -2.60 -4.32
C LYS A 296 19.16 -2.70 -4.33
N ASP A 297 19.79 -2.98 -5.48
CA ASP A 297 21.25 -3.09 -5.69
C ASP A 297 21.99 -3.98 -4.67
N ARG A 298 21.54 -5.22 -4.48
CA ARG A 298 22.15 -6.19 -3.56
C ARG A 298 22.97 -7.23 -4.33
N ARG A 299 24.24 -7.39 -3.93
CA ARG A 299 25.24 -8.21 -4.65
C ARG A 299 25.94 -9.25 -3.76
N ASP A 300 25.32 -9.70 -2.68
CA ASP A 300 25.90 -10.77 -1.85
C ASP A 300 25.69 -12.12 -2.52
N ALA A 301 26.78 -12.79 -2.91
CA ALA A 301 26.76 -14.07 -3.60
C ALA A 301 26.11 -15.23 -2.80
N ASN A 302 25.86 -15.05 -1.49
CA ASN A 302 25.19 -16.04 -0.64
C ASN A 302 23.72 -15.71 -0.33
N LYS A 303 23.18 -14.64 -0.91
CA LYS A 303 21.79 -14.19 -0.75
C LYS A 303 21.13 -13.99 -2.10
N GLU A 304 19.86 -13.57 -2.09
CA GLU A 304 19.17 -13.15 -3.30
C GLU A 304 19.83 -11.90 -3.89
N LEU A 305 20.03 -11.93 -5.21
CA LEU A 305 20.66 -10.85 -5.94
C LEU A 305 19.59 -9.88 -6.42
N HIS A 306 19.83 -8.59 -6.24
CA HIS A 306 18.93 -7.52 -6.67
C HIS A 306 19.67 -6.52 -7.55
N THR A 307 19.15 -6.24 -8.73
CA THR A 307 19.72 -5.22 -9.62
C THR A 307 19.50 -3.80 -9.07
N ASN A 308 20.24 -2.83 -9.61
CA ASN A 308 20.06 -1.39 -9.31
C ASN A 308 18.92 -0.74 -10.11
N PHE A 309 18.27 -1.50 -10.99
CA PHE A 309 17.11 -1.09 -11.78
C PHE A 309 15.91 -2.02 -11.54
N ALA A 310 14.73 -1.59 -11.97
CA ALA A 310 13.51 -2.40 -11.98
C ALA A 310 12.92 -2.41 -13.39
N LEU A 311 12.18 -3.47 -13.73
CA LEU A 311 11.67 -3.63 -15.08
C LEU A 311 10.35 -2.87 -15.31
N ARG A 312 10.07 -2.52 -16.57
CA ARG A 312 8.84 -1.88 -17.03
C ARG A 312 7.89 -2.94 -17.59
N ALA A 313 6.68 -2.99 -17.03
CA ALA A 313 5.60 -3.85 -17.53
C ALA A 313 5.23 -3.59 -19.00
N GLU A 314 5.50 -2.39 -19.52
CA GLU A 314 5.26 -2.03 -20.92
C GLU A 314 6.33 -2.56 -21.89
N GLY A 315 7.39 -3.19 -21.36
CA GLY A 315 8.52 -3.69 -22.14
C GLY A 315 9.67 -2.68 -22.26
N GLU A 316 10.90 -3.19 -22.26
CA GLU A 316 12.12 -2.41 -22.45
C GLU A 316 13.29 -3.32 -22.89
N PRO A 317 14.40 -2.74 -23.38
CA PRO A 317 15.60 -3.52 -23.68
C PRO A 317 16.27 -4.06 -22.41
N LEU A 318 16.82 -5.26 -22.47
CA LEU A 318 17.67 -5.85 -21.43
C LEU A 318 18.94 -6.38 -22.09
N THR A 319 20.10 -5.87 -21.67
CA THR A 319 21.39 -6.24 -22.27
C THR A 319 22.33 -6.81 -21.21
N LEU A 320 22.89 -8.00 -21.52
CA LEU A 320 23.91 -8.70 -20.76
C LEU A 320 25.29 -8.46 -21.39
N PHE A 321 26.24 -8.00 -20.58
CA PHE A 321 27.62 -7.70 -20.98
C PHE A 321 28.62 -8.64 -20.31
N PHE A 322 29.77 -8.80 -20.95
CA PHE A 322 30.98 -9.35 -20.36
C PHE A 322 32.16 -8.44 -20.69
N GLN A 323 32.82 -7.89 -19.65
CA GLN A 323 33.95 -6.96 -19.79
C GLN A 323 33.66 -5.79 -20.76
N GLY A 324 32.43 -5.28 -20.75
CA GLY A 324 31.98 -4.20 -21.63
C GLY A 324 31.61 -4.63 -23.05
N GLU A 325 31.76 -5.91 -23.41
CA GLU A 325 31.28 -6.48 -24.67
C GLU A 325 29.83 -6.97 -24.50
N ALA A 326 28.90 -6.52 -25.35
CA ALA A 326 27.50 -6.97 -25.30
C ALA A 326 27.40 -8.43 -25.78
N MET A 327 26.97 -9.32 -24.89
CA MET A 327 26.88 -10.76 -25.14
C MET A 327 25.49 -11.17 -25.61
N GLN A 328 24.45 -10.56 -25.04
CA GLN A 328 23.05 -10.81 -25.38
C GLN A 328 22.26 -9.52 -25.16
N SER A 329 21.40 -9.17 -26.11
CA SER A 329 20.44 -8.07 -25.97
C SER A 329 19.06 -8.59 -26.36
N ILE A 330 18.08 -8.33 -25.51
CA ILE A 330 16.70 -8.78 -25.65
C ILE A 330 15.83 -7.54 -25.58
N THR A 331 14.86 -7.39 -26.48
CA THR A 331 13.80 -6.38 -26.33
C THR A 331 12.62 -7.08 -25.67
N LEU A 332 12.36 -6.77 -24.40
CA LEU A 332 11.23 -7.34 -23.67
C LEU A 332 9.94 -6.75 -24.23
N PRO A 333 8.96 -7.57 -24.66
CA PRO A 333 7.66 -7.07 -25.04
C PRO A 333 6.84 -6.73 -23.77
N PRO A 334 5.75 -5.95 -23.91
CA PRO A 334 4.74 -5.89 -22.87
C PRO A 334 4.09 -7.26 -22.67
N VAL A 335 4.33 -7.85 -21.51
CA VAL A 335 3.82 -9.16 -21.09
C VAL A 335 2.78 -8.97 -19.98
N PRO A 336 1.66 -9.73 -19.96
CA PRO A 336 0.68 -9.63 -18.87
C PRO A 336 1.32 -9.84 -17.49
N ARG A 337 0.67 -9.29 -16.46
CA ARG A 337 1.06 -9.58 -15.07
C ARG A 337 1.07 -11.10 -14.83
N ASP A 338 2.08 -11.59 -14.12
CA ASP A 338 2.30 -13.01 -13.82
C ASP A 338 2.55 -13.89 -15.05
N ARG A 339 3.12 -13.30 -16.11
CA ARG A 339 3.59 -13.99 -17.31
C ARG A 339 5.04 -13.61 -17.59
N THR A 340 5.80 -14.56 -18.10
CA THR A 340 7.22 -14.38 -18.40
C THR A 340 7.49 -14.43 -19.90
N PHE A 341 8.53 -13.71 -20.32
CA PHE A 341 9.11 -13.82 -21.65
C PHE A 341 10.36 -14.69 -21.55
N GLY A 342 10.47 -15.75 -22.34
CA GLY A 342 11.56 -16.70 -22.20
C GLY A 342 11.87 -17.49 -23.46
N VAL A 343 13.04 -18.15 -23.44
CA VAL A 343 13.50 -19.00 -24.54
C VAL A 343 12.78 -20.34 -24.53
N VAL A 344 12.23 -20.72 -25.67
CA VAL A 344 11.64 -22.05 -25.93
C VAL A 344 12.63 -22.87 -26.74
N GLU A 345 12.99 -24.06 -26.24
CA GLU A 345 13.84 -25.02 -26.96
C GLU A 345 12.96 -25.93 -27.84
N GLN A 346 13.03 -25.80 -29.18
CA GLN A 346 12.38 -26.76 -30.08
C GLN A 346 13.31 -27.94 -30.44
N GLN A 347 12.83 -29.18 -30.26
CA GLN A 347 13.49 -30.36 -30.86
C GLN A 347 13.07 -30.49 -32.32
N VAL A 348 14.00 -30.24 -33.25
CA VAL A 348 13.81 -30.61 -34.65
C VAL A 348 14.08 -32.11 -34.77
N VAL A 349 13.04 -32.91 -35.04
CA VAL A 349 13.20 -34.30 -35.46
C VAL A 349 13.70 -34.28 -36.90
N ALA A 350 14.99 -34.57 -37.11
CA ALA A 350 15.54 -34.71 -38.45
C ALA A 350 15.06 -36.04 -39.06
N ASP A 351 14.12 -35.98 -40.00
CA ASP A 351 13.93 -37.03 -41.00
C ASP A 351 15.13 -36.98 -41.97
N GLU A 352 16.23 -37.66 -41.64
CA GLU A 352 17.24 -38.26 -42.55
C GLU A 352 18.49 -38.73 -41.75
N PRO A 353 19.02 -39.96 -41.94
CA PRO A 353 20.06 -40.53 -41.08
C PRO A 353 21.50 -40.09 -41.41
N SER A 354 21.73 -38.89 -41.97
CA SER A 354 23.08 -38.49 -42.40
C SER A 354 23.42 -37.00 -42.25
N ALA A 355 23.17 -36.42 -41.08
CA ALA A 355 23.88 -35.21 -40.65
C ALA A 355 23.94 -35.14 -39.11
N HIS A 356 25.12 -35.38 -38.54
CA HIS A 356 25.38 -35.17 -37.11
C HIS A 356 25.56 -33.69 -36.80
N HIS A 357 24.48 -32.90 -36.84
CA HIS A 357 24.35 -31.63 -36.11
C HIS A 357 22.87 -31.38 -35.82
N SER A 358 22.43 -31.71 -34.61
CA SER A 358 21.15 -31.20 -34.09
C SER A 358 21.34 -29.70 -33.83
N SER A 359 20.83 -28.85 -34.71
CA SER A 359 20.70 -27.42 -34.42
C SER A 359 19.42 -27.22 -33.61
N VAL A 360 19.57 -26.93 -32.32
CA VAL A 360 18.46 -26.43 -31.49
C VAL A 360 18.19 -25.00 -31.94
N LEU A 361 17.00 -24.73 -32.49
CA LEU A 361 16.52 -23.36 -32.68
C LEU A 361 15.87 -22.94 -31.36
N SER A 362 16.46 -21.93 -30.71
CA SER A 362 15.91 -21.25 -29.54
C SER A 362 15.15 -20.01 -30.00
N GLN A 363 13.86 -19.93 -29.71
CA GLN A 363 13.03 -18.75 -30.01
C GLN A 363 12.52 -18.15 -28.70
N TRP A 364 12.56 -16.81 -28.57
CA TRP A 364 11.94 -16.10 -27.45
C TRP A 364 10.43 -16.03 -27.65
N SER A 365 9.66 -16.32 -26.61
CA SER A 365 8.19 -16.24 -26.62
C SER A 365 7.69 -15.90 -25.23
N VAL A 366 6.47 -15.38 -25.14
CA VAL A 366 5.74 -15.43 -23.86
C VAL A 366 5.54 -16.90 -23.51
N LEU A 367 5.79 -17.27 -22.25
CA LEU A 367 5.71 -18.64 -21.77
C LEU A 367 4.31 -18.97 -21.22
N GLN A 368 3.89 -20.24 -21.28
CA GLN A 368 2.59 -20.68 -20.77
C GLN A 368 2.43 -20.43 -19.26
N ALA A 369 3.53 -20.57 -18.53
CA ALA A 369 3.62 -20.28 -17.11
C ALA A 369 5.05 -19.85 -16.76
N PRO A 370 5.21 -18.98 -15.74
CA PRO A 370 6.51 -18.65 -15.15
C PRO A 370 7.21 -19.90 -14.58
N THR A 371 8.52 -20.03 -14.80
CA THR A 371 9.30 -21.21 -14.38
C THR A 371 10.63 -20.83 -13.72
N PRO A 372 10.62 -20.00 -12.65
CA PRO A 372 11.85 -19.51 -12.03
C PRO A 372 12.73 -20.65 -11.51
N GLY A 373 13.97 -20.71 -11.98
CA GLY A 373 14.97 -21.69 -11.57
C GLY A 373 14.82 -23.06 -12.24
N GLU A 374 13.80 -23.25 -13.08
CA GLU A 374 13.42 -24.51 -13.71
C GLU A 374 13.48 -24.43 -15.24
N ARG A 375 13.15 -25.52 -15.94
CA ARG A 375 13.08 -25.48 -17.40
C ARG A 375 11.87 -24.68 -17.87
N ASN A 376 12.11 -23.67 -18.72
CA ASN A 376 11.09 -22.88 -19.40
C ASN A 376 9.92 -23.72 -19.90
N SER A 377 8.71 -23.27 -19.57
CA SER A 377 7.49 -23.86 -20.12
C SER A 377 7.40 -23.60 -21.64
N GLY A 378 6.51 -24.33 -22.32
CA GLY A 378 6.30 -24.12 -23.76
C GLY A 378 5.82 -22.70 -24.09
N PRO A 379 5.84 -22.28 -25.36
CA PRO A 379 5.34 -20.96 -25.74
C PRO A 379 3.86 -20.89 -25.37
N GLU A 380 3.46 -19.78 -24.74
CA GLU A 380 2.06 -19.39 -24.66
C GLU A 380 1.53 -19.43 -26.09
N LYS A 381 0.45 -20.16 -26.30
CA LYS A 381 -0.15 -20.27 -27.62
C LYS A 381 -0.73 -18.89 -27.94
N ALA A 382 0.10 -18.03 -28.55
CA ALA A 382 -0.31 -16.71 -28.99
C ALA A 382 -1.57 -16.93 -29.82
N THR A 383 -2.68 -16.36 -29.35
CA THR A 383 -3.92 -16.46 -30.09
C THR A 383 -3.90 -15.48 -31.27
N GLY A 384 -2.77 -14.85 -31.64
CA GLY A 384 -2.58 -13.95 -32.78
C GLY A 384 -1.16 -13.33 -32.86
N PRO A 385 -0.86 -12.49 -33.88
CA PRO A 385 0.48 -11.89 -34.12
C PRO A 385 0.95 -10.95 -33.00
N ALA A 386 2.25 -10.90 -32.71
CA ALA A 386 2.78 -10.01 -31.66
C ALA A 386 2.83 -8.54 -32.11
N ILE A 387 2.22 -7.64 -31.32
CA ILE A 387 2.37 -6.17 -31.52
C ILE A 387 3.55 -5.69 -30.67
N VAL A 388 4.63 -5.33 -31.34
CA VAL A 388 5.90 -4.87 -30.74
C VAL A 388 5.78 -3.42 -30.26
N GLU A 389 5.14 -2.57 -31.06
CA GLU A 389 5.00 -1.15 -30.76
C GLU A 389 3.64 -0.65 -31.25
N VAL A 390 3.05 0.29 -30.51
CA VAL A 390 1.83 1.00 -30.93
C VAL A 390 1.91 2.44 -30.46
N THR A 391 1.36 3.38 -31.23
CA THR A 391 1.26 4.78 -30.79
C THR A 391 0.30 4.88 -29.61
N GLU A 392 0.86 5.07 -28.43
CA GLU A 392 0.10 5.15 -27.17
C GLU A 392 -0.32 6.58 -26.81
N ARG A 393 0.44 7.57 -27.28
CA ARG A 393 0.28 8.99 -26.94
C ARG A 393 0.50 9.85 -28.17
N ILE A 394 -0.33 10.88 -28.32
CA ILE A 394 -0.20 11.90 -29.36
C ILE A 394 -0.38 13.25 -28.69
N ASN A 395 0.73 13.89 -28.34
CA ASN A 395 0.75 15.20 -27.70
C ASN A 395 1.13 16.32 -28.69
N ASP A 396 1.96 15.99 -29.68
CA ASP A 396 2.45 16.94 -30.67
C ASP A 396 1.68 16.79 -31.99
N PHE A 397 0.61 17.55 -32.16
CA PHE A 397 -0.14 17.62 -33.42
C PHE A 397 -0.69 19.04 -33.64
N GLN A 398 -0.89 19.44 -34.89
CA GLN A 398 -1.53 20.72 -35.17
C GLN A 398 -3.04 20.56 -35.33
N ILE A 399 -3.80 21.50 -34.79
CA ILE A 399 -5.25 21.54 -34.98
C ILE A 399 -5.55 21.61 -36.48
N GLY A 400 -6.33 20.64 -36.97
CA GLY A 400 -6.68 20.50 -38.39
C GLY A 400 -5.90 19.40 -39.12
N GLU A 401 -4.89 18.79 -38.49
CA GLU A 401 -4.19 17.61 -39.01
C GLU A 401 -4.83 16.31 -38.53
N ASP A 402 -4.68 15.25 -39.34
CA ASP A 402 -5.13 13.90 -38.96
C ASP A 402 -4.26 13.38 -37.82
N LEU A 403 -4.86 12.67 -36.86
CA LEU A 403 -4.06 11.95 -35.85
C LEU A 403 -3.52 10.66 -36.47
N ILE A 404 -2.21 10.47 -36.37
CA ILE A 404 -1.51 9.33 -36.94
C ILE A 404 -1.24 8.29 -35.85
N VAL A 405 -1.84 7.11 -35.99
CA VAL A 405 -1.59 5.96 -35.12
C VAL A 405 -0.77 4.94 -35.90
N LYS A 406 0.37 4.53 -35.33
CA LYS A 406 1.28 3.55 -35.92
C LYS A 406 1.24 2.26 -35.10
N ALA A 407 1.47 1.14 -35.76
CA ALA A 407 1.70 -0.14 -35.09
C ALA A 407 2.82 -0.91 -35.81
N THR A 408 3.69 -1.54 -35.02
CA THR A 408 4.75 -2.44 -35.49
C THR A 408 4.41 -3.84 -35.00
N VAL A 409 4.40 -4.80 -35.91
CA VAL A 409 3.98 -6.18 -35.67
C VAL A 409 5.09 -7.11 -36.06
N GLU A 410 5.38 -8.12 -35.25
CA GLU A 410 6.31 -9.20 -35.60
C GLU A 410 5.64 -10.18 -36.57
N VAL A 411 6.41 -10.70 -37.52
CA VAL A 411 5.92 -11.46 -38.67
C VAL A 411 6.77 -12.71 -38.84
N ASP A 412 6.16 -13.88 -38.76
CA ASP A 412 6.81 -15.11 -39.18
C ASP A 412 6.89 -15.17 -40.71
N GLY A 413 8.05 -15.56 -41.24
CA GLY A 413 8.49 -15.31 -42.63
C GLY A 413 7.59 -15.72 -43.80
N GLU A 414 6.45 -16.39 -43.57
CA GLU A 414 5.43 -16.69 -44.60
C GLU A 414 4.11 -15.89 -44.47
N GLU A 415 3.89 -15.09 -43.41
CA GLU A 415 2.60 -14.41 -43.14
C GLU A 415 2.56 -12.90 -43.42
N LYS A 416 3.64 -12.29 -43.94
CA LYS A 416 3.77 -10.81 -44.10
C LYS A 416 2.61 -10.13 -44.85
N ASP A 417 2.05 -10.80 -45.85
CA ASP A 417 0.97 -10.25 -46.69
C ASP A 417 -0.43 -10.69 -46.23
N SER A 418 -0.54 -11.47 -45.15
CA SER A 418 -1.81 -12.01 -44.64
C SER A 418 -2.31 -11.39 -43.33
N LEU A 419 -1.48 -10.54 -42.68
CA LEU A 419 -1.85 -9.88 -41.44
C LEU A 419 -2.79 -8.68 -41.70
N ARG A 420 -3.87 -8.60 -40.92
CA ARG A 420 -4.84 -7.50 -40.98
C ARG A 420 -4.77 -6.68 -39.69
N ALA A 421 -4.35 -5.42 -39.79
CA ALA A 421 -4.36 -4.48 -38.66
C ALA A 421 -5.59 -3.58 -38.70
N VAL A 422 -6.31 -3.52 -37.58
CA VAL A 422 -7.55 -2.75 -37.43
C VAL A 422 -7.39 -1.80 -36.25
N MET A 423 -7.63 -0.52 -36.50
CA MET A 423 -7.76 0.51 -35.47
C MET A 423 -9.24 0.74 -35.17
N LEU A 424 -9.61 0.58 -33.90
CA LEU A 424 -10.89 1.06 -33.40
C LEU A 424 -10.68 2.41 -32.73
N TYR A 425 -11.35 3.46 -33.20
CA TYR A 425 -11.27 4.79 -32.60
C TYR A 425 -12.65 5.35 -32.23
N GLN A 426 -12.68 6.29 -31.30
CA GLN A 426 -13.89 6.88 -30.75
C GLN A 426 -13.63 8.32 -30.32
N ILE A 427 -14.63 9.18 -30.51
CA ILE A 427 -14.64 10.56 -30.03
C ILE A 427 -15.48 10.60 -28.75
N GLY A 428 -14.90 11.07 -27.65
CA GLY A 428 -15.52 11.00 -26.33
C GLY A 428 -15.89 9.55 -25.96
N PHE A 429 -17.08 9.38 -25.36
CA PHE A 429 -17.71 8.07 -25.15
C PHE A 429 -18.76 7.75 -26.23
N GLY A 430 -18.60 8.30 -27.44
CA GLY A 430 -19.55 8.16 -28.54
C GLY A 430 -19.50 6.82 -29.30
N GLU A 431 -19.83 6.82 -30.57
CA GLU A 431 -19.81 5.60 -31.39
C GLU A 431 -18.37 5.11 -31.66
N MET A 432 -18.17 3.80 -31.59
CA MET A 432 -16.93 3.14 -32.01
C MET A 432 -16.86 3.06 -33.53
N LYS A 433 -15.76 3.54 -34.10
CA LYS A 433 -15.49 3.48 -35.54
C LYS A 433 -14.33 2.54 -35.81
N GLU A 434 -14.53 1.62 -36.74
CA GLU A 434 -13.50 0.72 -37.22
C GLU A 434 -12.81 1.32 -38.44
N LEU A 435 -11.48 1.30 -38.44
CA LEU A 435 -10.63 1.71 -39.55
C LEU A 435 -9.56 0.64 -39.78
N GLU A 436 -9.52 0.10 -40.99
CA GLU A 436 -8.42 -0.77 -41.40
C GLU A 436 -7.16 0.08 -41.61
N MET A 437 -6.05 -0.32 -40.99
CA MET A 437 -4.81 0.42 -41.06
C MET A 437 -4.07 0.09 -42.35
N ASP A 438 -3.52 1.11 -43.00
CA ASP A 438 -2.74 0.92 -44.22
C ASP A 438 -1.41 0.25 -43.87
N SER A 439 -1.13 -0.88 -44.52
CA SER A 439 0.23 -1.43 -44.53
C SER A 439 1.14 -0.45 -45.23
N VAL A 440 2.17 0.03 -44.53
CA VAL A 440 3.17 0.90 -45.13
C VAL A 440 4.17 0.01 -45.83
N GLY A 441 4.02 -0.14 -47.15
CA GLY A 441 4.96 -0.88 -47.98
C GLY A 441 6.40 -0.36 -47.89
N ASP A 442 7.33 -1.17 -48.41
CA ASP A 442 8.79 -1.02 -48.44
C ASP A 442 9.31 0.23 -49.22
N HIS A 443 8.73 1.40 -49.00
CA HIS A 443 8.89 2.57 -49.88
C HIS A 443 10.23 3.31 -49.73
N THR A 444 11.12 2.88 -48.83
CA THR A 444 12.51 3.32 -48.79
C THR A 444 13.47 2.12 -48.65
N PRO A 445 14.66 2.15 -49.31
CA PRO A 445 15.64 1.06 -49.23
C PRO A 445 16.07 0.70 -47.80
N ALA A 446 16.08 1.67 -46.87
CA ALA A 446 16.41 1.46 -45.46
C ALA A 446 15.31 0.71 -44.69
N ARG A 447 14.03 1.03 -44.93
CA ARG A 447 12.90 0.29 -44.32
C ARG A 447 12.74 -1.11 -44.89
N ALA A 448 12.92 -1.26 -46.21
CA ALA A 448 12.93 -2.57 -46.85
C ALA A 448 14.08 -3.47 -46.35
N HIS A 449 15.14 -2.89 -45.77
CA HIS A 449 16.25 -3.60 -45.14
C HIS A 449 15.93 -3.96 -43.68
N ALA A 450 15.38 -3.04 -42.89
CA ALA A 450 14.92 -3.31 -41.52
C ALA A 450 13.81 -4.38 -41.45
N VAL A 451 12.82 -4.32 -42.35
CA VAL A 451 11.75 -5.32 -42.48
C VAL A 451 12.29 -6.72 -42.81
N ARG A 452 13.38 -6.81 -43.60
CA ARG A 452 14.02 -8.09 -43.96
C ARG A 452 14.95 -8.66 -42.90
N LEU A 453 15.45 -7.82 -41.98
CA LEU A 453 16.35 -8.24 -40.91
C LEU A 453 15.62 -8.50 -39.58
N LEU A 454 14.51 -7.81 -39.34
CA LEU A 454 13.80 -7.82 -38.05
C LEU A 454 12.48 -8.59 -38.06
N ASN A 455 12.05 -9.16 -39.19
CA ASN A 455 10.79 -9.89 -39.30
C ASN A 455 9.58 -9.06 -38.79
N GLN A 456 9.42 -7.82 -39.29
CA GLN A 456 8.37 -6.89 -38.80
C GLN A 456 7.55 -6.27 -39.94
N ALA A 457 6.26 -6.02 -39.67
CA ALA A 457 5.33 -5.26 -40.52
C ALA A 457 4.91 -3.95 -39.84
N PHE A 458 4.72 -2.89 -40.65
CA PHE A 458 4.40 -1.55 -40.19
C PHE A 458 3.04 -1.10 -40.71
N TYR A 459 2.18 -0.65 -39.81
CA TYR A 459 0.83 -0.19 -40.12
C TYR A 459 0.62 1.26 -39.70
N VAL A 460 -0.15 2.00 -40.49
CA VAL A 460 -0.54 3.38 -40.20
C VAL A 460 -2.04 3.56 -40.34
N GLY A 461 -2.69 3.97 -39.27
CA GLY A 461 -4.07 4.44 -39.25
C GLY A 461 -4.12 5.96 -39.15
N LYS A 462 -5.09 6.57 -39.84
CA LYS A 462 -5.32 8.02 -39.78
C LYS A 462 -6.72 8.30 -39.26
N ILE A 463 -6.80 8.98 -38.12
CA ILE A 463 -8.07 9.51 -37.63
C ILE A 463 -8.25 10.89 -38.27
N PRO A 464 -9.24 11.07 -39.16
CA PRO A 464 -9.34 12.28 -39.96
C PRO A 464 -9.63 13.49 -39.07
N SER A 465 -8.98 14.62 -39.34
CA SER A 465 -9.16 15.84 -38.55
C SER A 465 -10.59 16.35 -38.53
N SER A 466 -11.37 16.05 -39.58
CA SER A 466 -12.80 16.35 -39.64
C SER A 466 -13.66 15.56 -38.64
N ALA A 467 -13.12 14.53 -37.99
CA ALA A 467 -13.85 13.71 -37.02
C ALA A 467 -13.90 14.32 -35.62
N PHE A 468 -13.03 15.28 -35.30
CA PHE A 468 -12.93 15.87 -33.96
C PHE A 468 -12.79 17.39 -34.00
N GLN A 469 -13.04 18.01 -32.86
CA GLN A 469 -12.94 19.45 -32.64
C GLN A 469 -12.14 19.73 -31.37
N PRO A 470 -11.61 20.97 -31.21
CA PRO A 470 -11.00 21.40 -29.96
C PRO A 470 -11.83 21.04 -28.71
N GLY A 471 -11.18 20.40 -27.75
CA GLY A 471 -11.73 19.89 -26.50
C GLY A 471 -12.41 18.53 -26.58
N ASN A 472 -12.39 17.85 -27.73
CA ASN A 472 -12.77 16.45 -27.80
C ASN A 472 -11.69 15.56 -27.18
N MET A 473 -12.10 14.49 -26.52
CA MET A 473 -11.22 13.34 -26.29
C MET A 473 -11.26 12.45 -27.53
N VAL A 474 -10.10 11.98 -27.99
CA VAL A 474 -9.98 10.95 -29.03
C VAL A 474 -9.26 9.75 -28.43
N ARG A 475 -9.86 8.57 -28.55
CA ARG A 475 -9.35 7.34 -27.93
C ARG A 475 -9.36 6.19 -28.93
N TRP A 476 -8.31 5.37 -28.93
CA TRP A 476 -8.14 4.29 -29.91
C TRP A 476 -7.56 3.01 -29.31
N SER A 477 -7.78 1.89 -30.00
CA SER A 477 -7.08 0.62 -29.76
C SER A 477 -6.74 -0.02 -31.09
N VAL A 478 -5.64 -0.77 -31.15
CA VAL A 478 -5.22 -1.50 -32.34
C VAL A 478 -5.36 -2.99 -32.09
N THR A 479 -5.98 -3.70 -33.02
CA THR A 479 -6.05 -5.17 -33.04
C THR A 479 -5.44 -5.66 -34.33
N VAL A 480 -4.54 -6.64 -34.25
CA VAL A 480 -3.93 -7.28 -35.41
C VAL A 480 -4.40 -8.72 -35.47
N TYR A 481 -4.81 -9.15 -36.65
CA TYR A 481 -5.32 -10.48 -36.94
C TYR A 481 -4.37 -11.26 -37.85
N ASP A 482 -4.18 -12.56 -37.59
CA ASP A 482 -3.56 -13.49 -38.52
C ASP A 482 -4.57 -14.12 -39.48
N SER A 483 -4.06 -14.91 -40.42
CA SER A 483 -4.83 -15.64 -41.43
C SER A 483 -5.75 -16.73 -40.86
N GLN A 484 -5.48 -17.20 -39.65
CA GLN A 484 -6.19 -18.29 -38.97
C GLN A 484 -7.25 -17.77 -37.98
N GLY A 485 -7.46 -16.45 -37.94
CA GLY A 485 -8.43 -15.79 -37.07
C GLY A 485 -7.92 -15.51 -35.67
N GLY A 486 -6.62 -15.70 -35.45
CA GLY A 486 -5.96 -15.25 -34.25
C GLY A 486 -5.84 -13.73 -34.18
N GLN A 487 -5.86 -13.14 -32.99
CA GLN A 487 -5.76 -11.71 -32.76
C GLN A 487 -4.92 -11.32 -31.53
N THR A 488 -4.27 -10.17 -31.63
CA THR A 488 -3.66 -9.45 -30.51
C THR A 488 -4.18 -8.03 -30.48
N LYS A 489 -4.56 -7.54 -29.29
CA LYS A 489 -5.07 -6.17 -29.09
C LYS A 489 -4.16 -5.36 -28.17
N ARG A 490 -3.97 -4.08 -28.50
CA ARG A 490 -3.33 -3.07 -27.64
C ARG A 490 -4.24 -1.85 -27.43
N PRO A 491 -4.45 -1.38 -26.18
CA PRO A 491 -4.00 -2.01 -24.93
C PRO A 491 -4.60 -3.40 -24.73
N ALA A 492 -3.87 -4.30 -24.07
CA ALA A 492 -4.37 -5.63 -23.76
C ALA A 492 -5.53 -5.52 -22.76
N PHE A 493 -6.70 -6.06 -23.11
CA PHE A 493 -7.84 -6.01 -22.20
C PHE A 493 -7.68 -7.05 -21.09
N GLN A 494 -7.09 -6.65 -19.96
CA GLN A 494 -6.79 -7.53 -18.81
C GLN A 494 -7.72 -7.31 -17.61
N GLY A 495 -8.98 -6.94 -17.85
CA GLY A 495 -9.98 -6.79 -16.80
C GLY A 495 -10.81 -5.51 -16.89
N LYS A 496 -11.88 -5.46 -16.11
CA LYS A 496 -12.92 -4.41 -16.19
C LYS A 496 -12.39 -3.00 -15.94
N ASP A 497 -11.33 -2.89 -15.16
CA ASP A 497 -10.80 -1.60 -14.74
C ASP A 497 -9.48 -1.21 -15.43
N ARG A 498 -8.99 -2.03 -16.37
CA ARG A 498 -7.76 -1.73 -17.12
C ARG A 498 -7.99 -0.73 -18.25
N PRO A 499 -6.96 0.04 -18.68
CA PRO A 499 -7.05 0.83 -19.90
C PRO A 499 -7.58 -0.03 -21.05
N GLN A 500 -8.61 0.45 -21.74
CA GLN A 500 -9.16 -0.25 -22.90
C GLN A 500 -8.71 0.37 -24.21
N LYS A 501 -8.27 1.64 -24.13
CA LYS A 501 -7.84 2.46 -25.25
C LYS A 501 -6.70 3.38 -24.82
N TYR A 502 -5.82 3.66 -25.76
CA TYR A 502 -4.95 4.84 -25.73
C TYR A 502 -5.76 6.08 -26.09
N GLY A 503 -5.19 7.26 -25.96
CA GLY A 503 -5.92 8.48 -26.28
C GLY A 503 -5.15 9.78 -26.16
N THR A 504 -5.82 10.83 -26.59
CA THR A 504 -5.40 12.21 -26.41
C THR A 504 -6.62 13.13 -26.21
N ALA A 505 -6.38 14.32 -25.69
CA ALA A 505 -7.36 15.41 -25.66
C ALA A 505 -6.97 16.43 -26.72
N ILE A 506 -7.93 16.85 -27.53
CA ILE A 506 -7.69 17.89 -28.53
C ILE A 506 -7.60 19.22 -27.82
N GLU A 507 -6.44 19.88 -27.86
CA GLU A 507 -6.24 21.14 -27.16
C GLU A 507 -7.32 22.16 -27.53
N ASN A 508 -7.97 22.72 -26.52
CA ASN A 508 -8.86 23.85 -26.68
C ASN A 508 -8.08 25.13 -26.32
N PRO A 509 -7.77 26.02 -27.28
CA PRO A 509 -6.96 27.23 -27.04
C PRO A 509 -7.64 28.29 -26.14
N SER A 510 -8.69 27.92 -25.41
CA SER A 510 -9.50 28.80 -24.57
C SER A 510 -9.20 28.58 -23.08
N THR A 511 -8.04 29.03 -22.60
CA THR A 511 -7.85 30.09 -21.57
C THR A 511 -6.44 29.97 -20.94
N PRO A 512 -5.63 31.04 -20.87
CA PRO A 512 -4.36 31.00 -20.16
C PRO A 512 -4.59 30.74 -18.66
N SER A 513 -4.03 29.65 -18.13
CA SER A 513 -3.95 29.38 -16.70
C SER A 513 -2.50 29.15 -16.31
N LYS A 514 -2.15 29.50 -15.07
CA LYS A 514 -0.86 29.15 -14.46
C LYS A 514 -0.89 27.80 -13.76
N LEU A 515 -2.08 27.18 -13.67
CA LEU A 515 -2.30 25.93 -12.97
C LEU A 515 -2.12 24.75 -13.92
N PRO A 516 -1.71 23.58 -13.39
CA PRO A 516 -1.86 22.35 -14.14
C PRO A 516 -3.34 22.16 -14.50
N HIS A 517 -3.58 21.72 -15.73
CA HIS A 517 -4.92 21.52 -16.27
C HIS A 517 -5.25 20.03 -16.26
N MET A 518 -6.31 19.68 -15.53
CA MET A 518 -6.93 18.36 -15.57
C MET A 518 -8.13 18.42 -16.51
N GLU A 519 -8.00 17.78 -17.67
CA GLU A 519 -9.09 17.57 -18.60
C GLU A 519 -9.77 16.24 -18.29
N TRP A 520 -11.01 16.31 -17.84
CA TRP A 520 -11.78 15.19 -17.36
C TRP A 520 -12.94 14.88 -18.28
N PHE A 521 -13.00 13.65 -18.76
CA PHE A 521 -14.05 13.18 -19.66
C PHE A 521 -14.91 12.14 -18.97
N VAL A 522 -16.19 12.42 -18.79
CA VAL A 522 -17.12 11.58 -18.02
C VAL A 522 -18.11 10.90 -18.95
N GLU A 523 -18.27 9.58 -18.81
CA GLU A 523 -19.25 8.79 -19.58
C GLU A 523 -20.70 9.13 -19.18
N ASP A 524 -20.96 9.23 -17.88
CA ASP A 524 -22.29 9.52 -17.32
C ASP A 524 -22.22 10.67 -16.31
N VAL A 525 -22.59 11.87 -16.76
CA VAL A 525 -22.53 13.11 -15.97
C VAL A 525 -23.54 13.15 -14.82
N GLU A 526 -24.59 12.33 -14.83
CA GLU A 526 -25.53 12.27 -13.70
C GLU A 526 -25.01 11.29 -12.64
N ARG A 527 -24.50 10.14 -13.07
CA ARG A 527 -24.05 9.09 -12.16
C ARG A 527 -22.76 9.47 -11.43
N VAL A 528 -21.90 10.30 -12.02
CA VAL A 528 -20.68 10.82 -11.38
C VAL A 528 -20.98 11.69 -10.14
N GLU A 529 -22.13 12.36 -10.13
CA GLU A 529 -22.65 13.15 -9.01
C GLU A 529 -23.15 12.28 -7.84
N THR A 530 -23.08 10.95 -7.98
CA THR A 530 -23.51 9.97 -6.96
C THR A 530 -22.35 9.16 -6.41
N ARG A 531 -22.57 8.49 -5.27
CA ARG A 531 -21.59 7.54 -4.69
C ARG A 531 -21.32 6.32 -5.58
N ASN A 532 -22.24 6.00 -6.48
CA ASN A 532 -22.11 4.84 -7.36
C ASN A 532 -21.14 5.09 -8.53
N GLY A 533 -20.84 6.37 -8.83
CA GLY A 533 -19.79 6.78 -9.78
C GLY A 533 -19.96 6.27 -11.20
N THR A 534 -19.04 6.62 -12.08
CA THR A 534 -19.03 6.16 -13.48
C THR A 534 -17.61 6.01 -14.01
N ARG A 535 -17.45 5.54 -15.25
CA ARG A 535 -16.17 5.57 -15.95
C ARG A 535 -15.88 6.94 -16.51
N CYS A 536 -14.59 7.25 -16.52
CA CYS A 536 -14.07 8.45 -17.11
C CYS A 536 -12.67 8.21 -17.68
N SER A 537 -12.15 9.24 -18.33
CA SER A 537 -10.76 9.32 -18.74
C SER A 537 -10.22 10.69 -18.33
N LEU A 538 -8.90 10.81 -18.16
CA LEU A 538 -8.22 12.07 -17.82
C LEU A 538 -7.09 12.34 -18.81
N MET A 539 -6.91 13.59 -19.19
CA MET A 539 -5.62 14.10 -19.68
C MET A 539 -5.03 15.01 -18.59
N PHE A 540 -3.81 14.70 -18.15
CA PHE A 540 -3.10 15.47 -17.13
C PHE A 540 -1.60 15.36 -17.35
N LEU A 541 -0.88 16.49 -17.36
CA LEU A 541 0.57 16.55 -17.63
C LEU A 541 0.98 15.81 -18.92
N GLY A 542 0.18 15.91 -19.98
CA GLY A 542 0.45 15.24 -21.26
C GLY A 542 0.30 13.70 -21.22
N ARG A 543 -0.30 13.16 -20.15
CA ARG A 543 -0.57 11.73 -19.99
C ARG A 543 -2.07 11.48 -20.06
N PHE A 544 -2.45 10.49 -20.85
CA PHE A 544 -3.84 10.05 -21.00
C PHE A 544 -4.10 8.82 -20.13
N TYR A 545 -5.12 8.90 -19.28
CA TYR A 545 -5.56 7.83 -18.39
C TYR A 545 -6.95 7.36 -18.81
N ASP A 546 -7.07 6.11 -19.27
CA ASP A 546 -8.34 5.54 -19.74
C ASP A 546 -9.03 4.64 -18.71
N ASN A 547 -10.35 4.51 -18.84
CA ASN A 547 -11.20 3.56 -18.11
C ASN A 547 -11.12 3.66 -16.57
N ILE A 548 -10.78 4.84 -16.06
CA ILE A 548 -10.67 5.09 -14.63
C ILE A 548 -12.06 5.27 -14.02
N PHE A 549 -12.20 4.99 -12.72
CA PHE A 549 -13.46 5.17 -12.02
C PHE A 549 -13.50 6.51 -11.27
N CYS A 550 -14.57 7.27 -11.43
CA CYS A 550 -14.78 8.53 -10.72
C CYS A 550 -16.13 8.61 -10.02
N ARG A 551 -16.20 9.33 -8.91
CA ARG A 551 -17.44 9.57 -8.16
C ARG A 551 -17.36 10.79 -7.24
N THR A 552 -18.51 11.28 -6.80
CA THR A 552 -18.59 12.25 -5.71
C THR A 552 -18.01 11.72 -4.38
N ARG A 553 -17.40 12.62 -3.58
CA ARG A 553 -16.85 12.36 -2.23
C ARG A 553 -17.38 13.35 -1.17
N GLY A 554 -17.01 13.12 0.09
CA GLY A 554 -17.46 13.92 1.25
C GLY A 554 -18.88 13.57 1.74
N VAL A 555 -19.28 14.05 2.93
CA VAL A 555 -20.58 13.74 3.55
C VAL A 555 -21.53 14.93 3.44
N SER A 556 -21.22 16.02 4.14
CA SER A 556 -21.92 17.30 4.02
C SER A 556 -21.79 17.88 2.61
N SER A 557 -20.57 17.87 2.07
CA SER A 557 -20.26 18.41 0.74
C SER A 557 -20.90 17.64 -0.43
N ALA A 558 -21.46 16.45 -0.19
CA ALA A 558 -22.09 15.65 -1.23
C ALA A 558 -23.38 16.32 -1.76
N THR A 559 -23.97 17.28 -1.05
CA THR A 559 -25.18 18.00 -1.47
C THR A 559 -24.88 19.32 -2.17
N TRP A 560 -23.65 19.84 -2.12
CA TRP A 560 -23.29 21.14 -2.71
C TRP A 560 -23.41 21.19 -4.23
N PRO A 561 -23.74 22.35 -4.85
CA PRO A 561 -23.69 22.51 -6.29
C PRO A 561 -22.35 22.12 -6.92
N LYS A 562 -21.23 22.54 -6.32
CA LYS A 562 -19.88 22.14 -6.72
C LYS A 562 -19.34 21.04 -5.81
N LYS A 563 -19.41 19.79 -6.27
CA LYS A 563 -19.00 18.61 -5.47
C LYS A 563 -17.48 18.48 -5.36
N LYS A 564 -17.06 17.78 -4.30
CA LYS A 564 -15.74 17.14 -4.19
C LYS A 564 -15.77 15.81 -4.97
N TYR A 565 -14.70 15.44 -5.67
CA TYR A 565 -14.63 14.20 -6.44
C TYR A 565 -13.47 13.29 -6.02
N LYS A 566 -13.59 12.00 -6.34
CA LYS A 566 -12.53 11.01 -6.17
C LYS A 566 -12.34 10.23 -7.47
N PHE A 567 -11.08 10.02 -7.85
CA PHE A 567 -10.64 9.22 -8.98
C PHE A 567 -9.90 8.00 -8.46
N LYS A 568 -10.18 6.85 -9.06
CA LYS A 568 -9.51 5.59 -8.82
C LYS A 568 -8.91 5.10 -10.11
N LEU A 569 -7.60 4.93 -10.08
CA LEU A 569 -6.75 4.44 -11.14
C LEU A 569 -6.14 3.10 -10.72
N HIS A 570 -5.64 2.36 -11.70
CA HIS A 570 -5.08 1.03 -11.50
C HIS A 570 -3.57 1.12 -11.41
N GLU A 571 -2.97 0.21 -10.63
CA GLU A 571 -1.51 0.02 -10.53
C GLU A 571 -0.72 1.30 -10.34
N ASN A 572 -1.19 2.17 -9.45
CA ASN A 572 -0.47 3.39 -9.11
C ASN A 572 -0.08 4.21 -10.36
N SER A 573 -0.96 4.29 -11.36
CA SER A 573 -0.61 4.89 -12.65
C SER A 573 -0.65 6.42 -12.66
N PHE A 574 -1.36 7.08 -11.74
CA PHE A 574 -1.53 8.54 -11.82
C PHE A 574 -0.27 9.28 -11.40
N ILE A 575 0.33 10.02 -12.34
CA ILE A 575 1.49 10.89 -12.06
C ILE A 575 1.00 12.31 -11.79
N TYR A 576 1.11 12.77 -10.54
CA TYR A 576 0.70 14.14 -10.16
C TYR A 576 1.79 15.20 -10.44
N ARG A 577 3.06 14.80 -10.59
CA ARG A 577 4.21 15.63 -10.97
C ARG A 577 5.24 14.76 -11.69
N GLU A 578 5.86 15.30 -12.74
CA GLU A 578 6.85 14.57 -13.54
C GLU A 578 8.03 14.09 -12.68
N GLY A 579 8.45 12.84 -12.88
CA GLY A 579 9.52 12.18 -12.10
C GLY A 579 9.09 11.55 -10.78
N GLU A 580 7.84 11.73 -10.35
CA GLU A 580 7.31 11.09 -9.14
C GLU A 580 6.77 9.69 -9.43
N ARG A 581 6.75 8.82 -8.41
CA ARG A 581 5.99 7.56 -8.45
C ARG A 581 4.51 7.86 -8.62
N GLY A 582 3.83 7.05 -9.40
CA GLY A 582 2.39 7.23 -9.55
C GLY A 582 1.59 6.74 -8.35
N VAL A 583 0.32 7.14 -8.28
CA VAL A 583 -0.61 6.83 -7.19
C VAL A 583 -1.90 6.22 -7.72
N SER A 584 -2.56 5.41 -6.90
CA SER A 584 -3.80 4.73 -7.30
C SER A 584 -5.02 5.64 -7.20
N ASP A 585 -5.07 6.52 -6.21
CA ASP A 585 -6.25 7.33 -5.92
C ASP A 585 -5.89 8.81 -5.75
N VAL A 586 -6.66 9.69 -6.39
CA VAL A 586 -6.58 11.14 -6.18
C VAL A 586 -7.93 11.75 -5.89
N ASN A 587 -7.92 12.84 -5.13
CA ASN A 587 -9.12 13.53 -4.66
C ASN A 587 -9.11 14.96 -5.17
N LEU A 588 -10.28 15.47 -5.54
CA LEU A 588 -10.50 16.88 -5.81
C LEU A 588 -11.36 17.48 -4.71
N ASP A 589 -10.84 18.53 -4.09
CA ASP A 589 -11.55 19.35 -3.11
C ASP A 589 -12.09 20.62 -3.77
N SER A 590 -13.38 20.90 -3.57
CA SER A 590 -14.11 21.93 -4.33
C SER A 590 -13.97 23.32 -3.75
N MET A 591 -13.64 23.45 -2.45
CA MET A 591 -13.51 24.75 -1.76
C MET A 591 -14.73 25.66 -2.00
N TYR A 592 -15.93 25.07 -2.05
CA TYR A 592 -17.14 25.74 -2.54
C TYR A 592 -17.86 26.57 -1.47
N ASP A 593 -18.32 25.92 -0.40
CA ASP A 593 -19.17 26.55 0.63
C ASP A 593 -18.82 25.97 1.99
N GLU A 594 -17.53 25.91 2.28
CA GLU A 594 -17.08 25.88 3.66
C GLU A 594 -17.31 27.28 4.23
N LEU A 595 -17.90 27.37 5.42
CA LEU A 595 -18.25 28.67 6.00
C LEU A 595 -17.00 29.58 6.04
N GLY A 596 -17.13 30.83 5.59
CA GLY A 596 -16.02 31.78 5.52
C GLY A 596 -14.91 31.44 4.51
N GLU A 597 -15.04 30.41 3.68
CA GLU A 597 -14.11 30.09 2.57
C GLU A 597 -14.35 30.95 1.35
N GLU A 598 -13.66 32.09 1.35
CA GLU A 598 -13.64 33.02 0.22
C GLU A 598 -12.30 32.98 -0.56
N SER A 599 -11.30 32.25 -0.05
CA SER A 599 -9.91 32.36 -0.48
C SER A 599 -9.48 31.33 -1.53
N TYR A 600 -10.21 30.21 -1.63
CA TYR A 600 -9.84 29.01 -2.37
C TYR A 600 -8.49 28.40 -1.98
N MET A 601 -7.90 28.71 -0.82
CA MET A 601 -6.53 28.29 -0.53
C MET A 601 -6.29 27.69 0.84
N ARG A 602 -7.26 27.63 1.76
CA ARG A 602 -6.99 27.15 3.13
C ARG A 602 -6.41 25.76 3.20
N PHE A 603 -6.95 24.80 2.44
CA PHE A 603 -6.41 23.44 2.42
C PHE A 603 -4.96 23.41 1.89
N VAL A 604 -4.69 24.09 0.77
CA VAL A 604 -3.33 24.14 0.17
C VAL A 604 -2.36 24.91 1.08
N LEU A 605 -2.80 26.00 1.71
CA LEU A 605 -2.01 26.84 2.62
C LEU A 605 -1.68 26.11 3.92
N ALA A 606 -2.66 25.43 4.51
CA ALA A 606 -2.45 24.59 5.68
C ALA A 606 -1.51 23.43 5.34
N SER A 607 -1.68 22.77 4.18
CA SER A 607 -0.78 21.70 3.76
C SER A 607 0.66 22.19 3.62
N ALA A 608 0.89 23.35 2.98
CA ALA A 608 2.21 23.96 2.88
C ALA A 608 2.81 24.32 4.26
N PHE A 609 1.98 24.75 5.21
CA PHE A 609 2.42 25.01 6.57
C PHE A 609 2.84 23.73 7.31
N PHE A 610 2.08 22.64 7.15
CA PHE A 610 2.37 21.35 7.77
C PHE A 610 3.68 20.77 7.24
N GLU A 611 3.91 20.85 5.93
CA GLU A 611 5.16 20.45 5.29
C GLU A 611 6.36 21.25 5.86
N GLU A 612 6.24 22.58 5.97
CA GLU A 612 7.28 23.46 6.51
C GLU A 612 7.70 23.07 7.94
N VAL A 613 6.72 22.76 8.80
CA VAL A 613 6.98 22.35 10.19
C VAL A 613 7.35 20.86 10.34
N GLY A 614 7.37 20.10 9.24
CA GLY A 614 7.79 18.70 9.20
C GLY A 614 6.73 17.70 9.68
N VAL A 615 5.45 17.96 9.41
CA VAL A 615 4.36 16.99 9.58
C VAL A 615 4.05 16.37 8.22
N PRO A 616 4.09 15.03 8.06
CA PRO A 616 3.65 14.37 6.83
C PRO A 616 2.20 14.73 6.48
N VAL A 617 1.97 15.21 5.26
CA VAL A 617 0.67 15.67 4.75
C VAL A 617 0.55 15.29 3.26
N PRO A 618 -0.64 14.89 2.78
CA PRO A 618 -0.85 14.57 1.36
C PRO A 618 -0.34 15.67 0.43
N VAL A 619 0.26 15.26 -0.70
CA VAL A 619 0.60 16.21 -1.76
C VAL A 619 -0.67 16.93 -2.19
N THR A 620 -0.67 18.26 -2.05
CA THR A 620 -1.86 19.08 -2.23
C THR A 620 -1.53 20.36 -3.01
N PHE A 621 -2.24 20.61 -4.12
CA PHE A 621 -2.03 21.81 -4.95
C PHE A 621 -3.28 22.20 -5.74
N HIS A 622 -3.36 23.47 -6.15
CA HIS A 622 -4.44 23.99 -7.00
C HIS A 622 -4.37 23.42 -8.41
N VAL A 623 -5.51 23.00 -8.94
CA VAL A 623 -5.66 22.46 -10.29
C VAL A 623 -6.87 23.11 -10.98
N ARG A 624 -6.70 23.44 -12.26
CA ARG A 624 -7.82 23.84 -13.13
C ARG A 624 -8.47 22.57 -13.67
N VAL A 625 -9.77 22.42 -13.48
CA VAL A 625 -10.51 21.24 -13.96
C VAL A 625 -11.47 21.64 -15.06
N SER A 626 -11.44 20.90 -16.16
CA SER A 626 -12.50 20.95 -17.20
C SER A 626 -13.19 19.61 -17.27
N GLN A 627 -14.52 19.59 -17.27
CA GLN A 627 -15.32 18.38 -17.45
C GLN A 627 -15.98 18.43 -18.83
N ASN A 628 -15.72 17.43 -19.68
CA ASN A 628 -16.27 17.34 -21.03
C ASN A 628 -16.13 18.66 -21.82
N ASN A 629 -14.92 19.21 -21.88
CA ASN A 629 -14.56 20.49 -22.52
C ASN A 629 -15.11 21.77 -21.86
N ALA A 630 -15.95 21.67 -20.82
CA ALA A 630 -16.44 22.83 -20.10
C ALA A 630 -15.59 23.08 -18.86
N PHE A 631 -15.26 24.34 -18.57
CA PHE A 631 -14.62 24.72 -17.30
C PHE A 631 -15.49 24.20 -16.15
N GLN A 632 -14.94 23.28 -15.35
CA GLN A 632 -15.63 22.69 -14.21
C GLN A 632 -15.41 23.54 -12.96
N GLY A 633 -14.16 23.90 -12.69
CA GLY A 633 -13.80 24.78 -11.58
C GLY A 633 -12.31 24.78 -11.26
N LEU A 634 -11.94 25.65 -10.33
CA LEU A 634 -10.72 25.62 -9.54
C LEU A 634 -10.91 24.61 -8.39
N TYR A 635 -10.00 23.63 -8.29
CA TYR A 635 -10.02 22.60 -7.24
C TYR A 635 -8.66 22.54 -6.54
N ALA A 636 -8.62 21.98 -5.33
CA ALA A 636 -7.38 21.47 -4.76
C ALA A 636 -7.30 19.96 -5.05
N LEU A 637 -6.28 19.53 -5.78
CA LEU A 637 -5.95 18.11 -5.91
C LEU A 637 -5.24 17.70 -4.63
N ALA A 638 -5.69 16.60 -4.02
CA ALA A 638 -5.06 15.99 -2.86
C ALA A 638 -4.84 14.50 -3.11
N GLU A 639 -3.61 14.07 -2.88
CA GLU A 639 -3.24 12.66 -2.85
C GLU A 639 -4.09 11.86 -1.84
N GLN A 640 -4.32 10.58 -2.11
CA GLN A 640 -4.86 9.67 -1.11
C GLN A 640 -3.77 9.25 -0.11
N ILE A 641 -4.08 9.26 1.20
CA ILE A 641 -3.24 8.55 2.18
C ILE A 641 -3.52 7.05 2.01
N ASP A 642 -2.52 6.35 1.50
CA ASP A 642 -2.38 4.90 1.30
C ASP A 642 -0.89 4.51 1.40
N GLU A 643 -0.54 3.28 1.04
CA GLU A 643 0.83 2.74 1.08
C GLU A 643 1.85 3.61 0.33
N THR A 644 1.46 4.18 -0.82
CA THR A 644 2.36 5.04 -1.63
C THR A 644 2.69 6.33 -0.89
N PHE A 645 1.70 6.92 -0.21
CA PHE A 645 1.90 8.08 0.64
C PHE A 645 2.84 7.75 1.81
N LEU A 646 2.66 6.58 2.43
CA LEU A 646 3.47 6.15 3.57
C LEU A 646 4.94 6.00 3.16
N GLU A 647 5.22 5.26 2.09
CA GLU A 647 6.57 5.09 1.55
C GLU A 647 7.24 6.44 1.25
N ARG A 648 6.54 7.35 0.55
CA ARG A 648 7.11 8.66 0.19
C ARG A 648 7.53 9.48 1.40
N ASN A 649 6.81 9.33 2.51
CA ASN A 649 7.10 10.03 3.76
C ASN A 649 8.00 9.22 4.70
N SER A 650 8.63 8.14 4.22
CA SER A 650 9.45 7.22 5.02
C SER A 650 8.71 6.61 6.22
N LEU A 651 7.39 6.50 6.11
CA LEU A 651 6.51 5.83 7.06
C LEU A 651 6.32 4.37 6.63
N ASP A 652 5.88 3.53 7.57
CA ASP A 652 5.73 2.09 7.33
C ASP A 652 4.48 1.74 6.51
N PRO A 653 4.62 1.30 5.23
CA PRO A 653 3.47 0.87 4.43
C PRO A 653 2.84 -0.43 4.95
N ALA A 654 3.60 -1.26 5.67
CA ALA A 654 3.09 -2.47 6.30
C ALA A 654 2.32 -2.16 7.60
N GLY A 655 2.30 -0.92 8.09
CA GLY A 655 1.65 -0.54 9.34
C GLY A 655 0.11 -0.61 9.29
N SER A 656 -0.53 -0.56 10.47
CA SER A 656 -1.99 -0.50 10.56
C SER A 656 -2.52 0.92 10.32
N LEU A 657 -3.07 1.18 9.13
CA LEU A 657 -3.64 2.48 8.75
C LEU A 657 -5.17 2.52 8.93
N TYR A 658 -5.67 3.50 9.70
CA TYR A 658 -7.08 3.72 9.98
C TYR A 658 -7.51 5.15 9.61
N LYS A 659 -8.62 5.30 8.90
CA LYS A 659 -9.25 6.61 8.65
C LYS A 659 -10.39 6.87 9.62
N ALA A 660 -10.37 8.01 10.32
CA ALA A 660 -11.52 8.48 11.10
C ALA A 660 -12.70 8.88 10.19
N LEU A 661 -13.93 8.48 10.54
CA LEU A 661 -15.12 8.61 9.69
C LEU A 661 -16.14 9.66 10.14
N GLY A 662 -16.16 10.05 11.41
CA GLY A 662 -17.18 10.96 11.94
C GLY A 662 -16.96 11.37 13.39
N THR A 663 -17.94 12.03 13.99
CA THR A 663 -17.84 12.64 15.33
C THR A 663 -17.54 11.65 16.46
N GLU A 664 -17.78 10.37 16.24
CA GLU A 664 -17.51 9.27 17.16
C GLU A 664 -16.14 8.60 16.90
N SER A 665 -15.33 9.10 15.98
CA SER A 665 -13.98 8.60 15.71
C SER A 665 -12.96 9.35 16.58
N ASN A 666 -13.19 9.37 17.89
CA ASN A 666 -12.52 10.26 18.84
C ASN A 666 -11.59 9.52 19.82
N LEU A 667 -11.33 8.23 19.55
CA LEU A 667 -10.54 7.30 20.38
C LEU A 667 -11.11 7.01 21.78
N ARG A 668 -12.43 7.16 21.99
CA ARG A 668 -13.04 6.82 23.29
C ARG A 668 -12.91 5.33 23.65
N PRO A 669 -12.69 5.00 24.94
CA PRO A 669 -12.68 3.62 25.41
C PRO A 669 -14.09 3.00 25.41
N GLY A 670 -14.17 1.70 25.67
CA GLY A 670 -15.42 0.95 25.85
C GLY A 670 -16.15 0.61 24.57
N ILE A 671 -15.53 0.83 23.40
CA ILE A 671 -16.07 0.39 22.11
C ILE A 671 -15.63 -1.06 21.90
N HIS A 672 -16.60 -1.97 21.82
CA HIS A 672 -16.32 -3.36 21.46
C HIS A 672 -15.63 -3.44 20.09
N GLU A 673 -14.58 -4.26 19.96
CA GLU A 673 -13.71 -4.35 18.78
C GLU A 673 -14.50 -4.42 17.46
N SER A 674 -15.51 -5.30 17.38
CA SER A 674 -16.35 -5.48 16.18
C SER A 674 -17.16 -4.25 15.77
N HIS A 675 -17.27 -3.23 16.62
CA HIS A 675 -17.98 -1.97 16.34
C HIS A 675 -17.04 -0.86 15.86
N LEU A 676 -15.71 -1.02 15.96
CA LEU A 676 -14.75 -0.01 15.49
C LEU A 676 -14.90 0.27 13.99
N VAL A 677 -15.35 -0.71 13.20
CA VAL A 677 -15.65 -0.56 11.76
C VAL A 677 -16.70 0.51 11.43
N TYR A 678 -17.55 0.90 12.38
CA TYR A 678 -18.54 1.96 12.18
C TYR A 678 -17.95 3.36 12.39
N HIS A 679 -16.84 3.47 13.13
CA HIS A 679 -16.18 4.73 13.44
C HIS A 679 -14.90 4.92 12.64
N TYR A 680 -14.23 3.86 12.24
CA TYR A 680 -13.00 3.93 11.47
C TYR A 680 -13.09 3.05 10.24
N LYS A 681 -12.38 3.45 9.19
CA LYS A 681 -12.13 2.59 8.04
C LYS A 681 -10.69 2.14 8.05
N LYS A 682 -10.45 0.84 8.22
CA LYS A 682 -9.12 0.25 8.06
C LYS A 682 -8.74 0.26 6.58
N MET A 683 -7.55 0.76 6.29
CA MET A 683 -7.03 1.04 4.96
C MET A 683 -5.88 0.11 4.55
N THR A 684 -5.41 -0.75 5.47
CA THR A 684 -4.37 -1.76 5.21
C THR A 684 -4.81 -2.86 4.26
N GLU A 685 -3.83 -3.68 3.90
CA GLU A 685 -3.97 -4.96 3.20
C GLU A 685 -5.12 -5.84 3.67
N GLN A 686 -5.58 -6.69 2.75
CA GLN A 686 -6.81 -7.45 2.88
C GLN A 686 -6.78 -8.51 3.99
N SER A 687 -5.62 -9.12 4.26
CA SER A 687 -5.42 -10.11 5.32
C SER A 687 -5.70 -9.53 6.71
N ARG A 688 -5.31 -8.28 6.96
CA ARG A 688 -5.46 -7.58 8.25
C ARG A 688 -6.70 -6.70 8.34
N LYS A 689 -7.48 -6.61 7.27
CA LYS A 689 -8.62 -5.67 7.11
C LYS A 689 -9.71 -5.79 8.17
N TYR A 690 -9.80 -6.94 8.84
CA TYR A 690 -10.85 -7.23 9.83
C TYR A 690 -10.34 -7.44 11.26
N ASP A 691 -9.03 -7.34 11.47
CA ASP A 691 -8.43 -7.30 12.80
C ASP A 691 -8.49 -5.84 13.31
N TRP A 692 -9.10 -5.61 14.47
CA TRP A 692 -9.18 -4.28 15.08
C TRP A 692 -8.62 -4.27 16.49
N SER A 693 -7.94 -5.34 16.88
CA SER A 693 -7.43 -5.56 18.24
C SER A 693 -6.47 -4.45 18.68
N ASP A 694 -5.56 -4.04 17.79
CA ASP A 694 -4.61 -2.95 18.04
C ASP A 694 -5.31 -1.61 18.33
N LEU A 695 -6.32 -1.23 17.54
CA LEU A 695 -7.08 -0.01 17.74
C LEU A 695 -7.95 -0.09 19.00
N ALA A 696 -8.52 -1.27 19.30
CA ALA A 696 -9.25 -1.49 20.54
C ALA A 696 -8.32 -1.29 21.77
N GLU A 697 -7.13 -1.89 21.74
CA GLU A 697 -6.11 -1.74 22.78
C GLU A 697 -5.70 -0.28 22.97
N LEU A 698 -5.45 0.47 21.88
CA LEU A 698 -5.17 1.90 21.95
C LEU A 698 -6.29 2.65 22.69
N THR A 699 -7.56 2.43 22.33
CA THR A 699 -8.66 3.17 22.95
C THR A 699 -8.80 2.90 24.44
N GLU A 700 -8.58 1.67 24.89
CA GLU A 700 -8.61 1.31 26.30
C GLU A 700 -7.41 1.93 27.04
N ALA A 701 -6.20 1.82 26.47
CA ALA A 701 -4.96 2.28 27.09
C ALA A 701 -4.96 3.79 27.39
N LEU A 702 -5.55 4.61 26.52
CA LEU A 702 -5.65 6.06 26.70
C LEU A 702 -6.48 6.47 27.93
N SER A 703 -7.35 5.59 28.41
CA SER A 703 -8.22 5.83 29.57
C SER A 703 -7.60 5.42 30.91
N ASN A 704 -6.51 4.65 30.89
CA ASN A 704 -5.89 4.06 32.07
C ASN A 704 -5.16 5.08 32.96
N GLU A 705 -4.87 4.68 34.20
CA GLU A 705 -4.08 5.49 35.15
C GLU A 705 -2.61 5.59 34.75
N ASP A 706 -2.03 4.53 34.17
CA ASP A 706 -0.64 4.47 33.71
C ASP A 706 -0.45 4.96 32.26
N VAL A 707 -1.26 5.96 31.87
CA VAL A 707 -1.26 6.49 30.49
C VAL A 707 0.10 7.08 30.10
N GLU A 708 0.87 7.61 31.07
CA GLU A 708 2.19 8.17 30.79
C GLU A 708 3.13 7.10 30.22
N THR A 709 3.23 5.95 30.87
CA THR A 709 4.05 4.83 30.39
C THR A 709 3.62 4.41 29.00
N PHE A 710 2.31 4.26 28.77
CA PHE A 710 1.78 3.93 27.45
C PHE A 710 2.16 4.97 26.38
N LEU A 711 2.04 6.27 26.67
CA LEU A 711 2.39 7.32 25.72
C LEU A 711 3.89 7.28 25.35
N PHE A 712 4.78 7.01 26.29
CA PHE A 712 6.21 6.92 26.03
C PHE A 712 6.62 5.61 25.31
N ASP A 713 5.86 4.53 25.52
CA ASP A 713 6.17 3.21 24.95
C ASP A 713 5.43 2.89 23.64
N HIS A 714 4.32 3.56 23.34
CA HIS A 714 3.45 3.18 22.22
C HIS A 714 2.99 4.36 21.38
N VAL A 715 3.41 5.59 21.67
CA VAL A 715 3.11 6.75 20.81
C VAL A 715 4.41 7.34 20.30
N ASN A 716 4.45 7.62 19.00
CA ASN A 716 5.54 8.39 18.43
C ASN A 716 5.39 9.85 18.87
N LEU A 717 5.88 10.14 20.08
CA LEU A 717 5.73 11.45 20.71
C LEU A 717 6.22 12.61 19.83
N PRO A 718 7.39 12.54 19.14
CA PRO A 718 7.80 13.60 18.23
C PRO A 718 6.75 13.90 17.16
N GLN A 719 6.26 12.86 16.47
CA GLN A 719 5.31 13.03 15.38
C GLN A 719 3.97 13.61 15.86
N VAL A 720 3.39 13.05 16.92
CA VAL A 720 2.07 13.47 17.41
C VAL A 720 2.13 14.86 18.05
N ILE A 721 3.19 15.17 18.81
CA ILE A 721 3.39 16.52 19.36
C ILE A 721 3.59 17.55 18.25
N ASN A 722 4.34 17.22 17.19
CA ASN A 722 4.52 18.11 16.05
C ASN A 722 3.20 18.38 15.33
N GLU A 723 2.43 17.32 15.05
CA GLU A 723 1.13 17.41 14.39
C GLU A 723 0.13 18.22 15.22
N MET A 724 0.01 17.95 16.51
CA MET A 724 -0.84 18.74 17.41
C MET A 724 -0.44 20.21 17.45
N SER A 725 0.86 20.49 17.49
CA SER A 725 1.39 21.86 17.49
C SER A 725 1.09 22.57 16.17
N ALA A 726 1.23 21.88 15.04
CA ALA A 726 0.93 22.42 13.72
C ALA A 726 -0.56 22.75 13.56
N GLN A 727 -1.43 21.82 13.94
CA GLN A 727 -2.88 22.02 13.95
C GLN A 727 -3.27 23.24 14.80
N THR A 728 -2.62 23.43 15.96
CA THR A 728 -2.91 24.55 16.87
C THR A 728 -2.41 25.85 16.29
N ALA A 729 -1.22 25.87 15.71
CA ALA A 729 -0.64 27.07 15.13
C ALA A 729 -1.54 27.70 14.05
N VAL A 730 -2.17 26.88 13.20
CA VAL A 730 -3.08 27.36 12.15
C VAL A 730 -4.55 27.40 12.55
N LEU A 731 -4.91 27.09 13.80
CA LEU A 731 -6.31 27.05 14.26
C LEU A 731 -7.18 26.17 13.35
N ASN A 732 -6.83 24.90 13.18
CA ASN A 732 -7.72 23.94 12.54
C ASN A 732 -8.81 23.50 13.53
N GLN A 733 -10.05 23.85 13.24
CA GLN A 733 -11.18 23.63 14.13
C GLN A 733 -11.79 22.23 14.03
N ASP A 734 -11.60 21.51 12.91
CA ASP A 734 -12.33 20.26 12.62
C ASP A 734 -11.44 19.01 12.82
N ARG A 735 -10.54 19.07 13.81
CA ARG A 735 -9.40 18.15 13.98
C ARG A 735 -9.54 17.12 15.12
N CYS A 736 -10.58 17.22 15.95
CA CYS A 736 -10.65 16.43 17.18
C CYS A 736 -11.22 15.03 16.94
N THR A 737 -12.28 14.94 16.15
CA THR A 737 -13.06 13.69 16.01
C THR A 737 -12.98 13.07 14.62
N LYS A 738 -12.51 13.80 13.62
CA LYS A 738 -12.43 13.37 12.20
C LYS A 738 -11.28 14.11 11.53
N ASN A 739 -11.14 13.94 10.21
CA ASN A 739 -10.10 14.60 9.41
C ASN A 739 -8.67 14.22 9.84
N TYR A 740 -8.49 12.97 10.27
CA TYR A 740 -7.19 12.38 10.49
C TYR A 740 -7.18 10.88 10.16
N PHE A 741 -5.97 10.36 9.97
CA PHE A 741 -5.68 8.93 9.95
C PHE A 741 -4.82 8.58 11.16
N LEU A 742 -4.93 7.33 11.61
CA LEU A 742 -4.01 6.73 12.58
C LEU A 742 -3.16 5.72 11.85
N LEU A 743 -1.87 5.72 12.16
CA LEU A 743 -0.93 4.71 11.70
C LEU A 743 -0.31 4.07 12.94
N ARG A 744 -0.36 2.75 13.03
CA ARG A 744 0.50 1.98 13.93
C ARG A 744 1.66 1.42 13.12
N ASP A 745 2.88 1.88 13.38
CA ASP A 745 4.08 1.40 12.72
C ASP A 745 4.38 -0.04 13.17
N SER A 746 4.53 -0.98 12.25
CA SER A 746 4.81 -2.39 12.56
C SER A 746 6.24 -2.63 13.05
N ARG A 747 7.17 -1.70 12.77
CA ARG A 747 8.59 -1.80 13.13
C ARG A 747 8.84 -1.34 14.56
N THR A 748 8.11 -0.32 15.02
CA THR A 748 8.26 0.26 16.37
C THR A 748 7.08 0.02 17.30
N GLU A 749 5.95 -0.46 16.75
CA GLU A 749 4.65 -0.58 17.42
C GLU A 749 4.06 0.75 17.93
N GLU A 750 4.56 1.87 17.42
CA GLU A 750 4.14 3.21 17.82
C GLU A 750 2.98 3.74 16.98
N TRP A 751 2.09 4.47 17.66
CA TRP A 751 0.97 5.18 17.06
C TRP A 751 1.36 6.60 16.63
N MET A 752 0.88 6.97 15.44
CA MET A 752 1.01 8.29 14.83
C MET A 752 -0.35 8.79 14.35
N ARG A 753 -0.48 10.11 14.20
CA ARG A 753 -1.68 10.75 13.65
C ARG A 753 -1.35 11.56 12.40
N LEU A 754 -2.00 11.26 11.28
CA LEU A 754 -1.77 11.94 10.01
C LEU A 754 -2.95 12.86 9.66
N PRO A 755 -2.71 14.14 9.35
CA PRO A 755 -3.75 15.11 9.03
C PRO A 755 -4.44 14.81 7.69
N TRP A 756 -5.74 15.11 7.61
CA TRP A 756 -6.56 15.03 6.40
C TRP A 756 -7.54 16.22 6.38
N ASP A 757 -8.15 16.58 5.23
CA ASP A 757 -9.17 17.66 5.11
C ASP A 757 -8.83 18.92 5.96
N LEU A 758 -7.82 19.69 5.51
CA LEU A 758 -7.33 20.87 6.24
C LEU A 758 -8.02 22.18 5.79
N ASP A 759 -9.21 22.08 5.21
CA ASP A 759 -10.06 23.22 4.84
C ASP A 759 -10.60 23.96 6.09
N GLY A 760 -10.72 23.28 7.24
CA GLY A 760 -11.09 23.88 8.53
C GLY A 760 -9.99 24.72 9.23
N ALA A 761 -8.85 24.95 8.58
CA ALA A 761 -7.75 25.76 9.10
C ALA A 761 -8.06 27.28 9.07
N PHE A 762 -7.23 28.07 9.75
CA PHE A 762 -7.29 29.54 9.83
C PHE A 762 -8.59 30.11 10.42
N GLY A 763 -9.35 29.30 11.17
CA GLY A 763 -10.55 29.70 11.89
C GLY A 763 -11.70 30.20 11.00
N ILE A 764 -12.73 29.38 10.84
CA ILE A 764 -13.88 29.72 10.01
C ILE A 764 -14.77 30.78 10.69
N GLY A 765 -15.06 31.87 9.97
CA GLY A 765 -15.92 32.98 10.42
C GLY A 765 -17.13 33.23 9.49
N SER A 766 -17.89 34.28 9.76
CA SER A 766 -19.07 34.68 8.94
C SER A 766 -18.71 35.52 7.70
N GLY A 767 -17.43 35.74 7.45
CA GLY A 767 -16.86 36.54 6.36
C GLY A 767 -15.90 37.63 6.88
N TYR A 768 -15.23 38.36 5.98
CA TYR A 768 -14.28 39.42 6.36
C TYR A 768 -14.94 40.52 7.21
N GLY A 769 -14.38 40.80 8.39
CA GLY A 769 -14.92 41.78 9.34
C GLY A 769 -16.21 41.30 10.03
N GLY A 770 -16.66 40.08 9.73
CA GLY A 770 -17.73 39.39 10.42
C GLY A 770 -17.20 38.76 11.71
N VAL A 771 -17.21 39.53 12.78
CA VAL A 771 -16.84 39.05 14.13
C VAL A 771 -18.02 38.39 14.85
N GLU A 772 -19.23 38.57 14.32
CA GLU A 772 -20.47 38.04 14.89
C GLU A 772 -20.63 36.56 14.52
N PRO A 773 -20.74 35.67 15.52
CA PRO A 773 -21.12 34.29 15.29
C PRO A 773 -22.42 34.25 14.49
N ARG A 774 -22.51 33.38 13.48
CA ARG A 774 -23.79 32.68 13.36
C ARG A 774 -23.99 31.95 14.69
N ASP A 775 -25.19 31.93 15.25
CA ASP A 775 -25.48 31.28 16.52
C ASP A 775 -24.72 29.93 16.63
N GLY A 776 -23.73 29.86 17.54
CA GLY A 776 -22.89 28.68 17.77
C GLY A 776 -21.51 28.61 17.09
N TYR A 777 -21.05 29.62 16.32
CA TYR A 777 -19.74 29.62 15.64
C TYR A 777 -18.84 30.80 16.05
N CYS A 778 -18.12 30.66 17.17
CA CYS A 778 -17.22 31.69 17.73
C CYS A 778 -15.72 31.40 17.49
N VAL A 779 -15.37 30.62 16.46
CA VAL A 779 -14.04 30.01 16.30
C VAL A 779 -12.88 31.01 16.39
N LEU A 780 -13.05 32.22 15.87
CA LEU A 780 -11.99 33.25 15.87
C LEU A 780 -11.84 33.99 17.21
N THR A 781 -12.81 33.89 18.13
CA THR A 781 -12.86 34.76 19.31
C THR A 781 -13.04 34.02 20.64
N CYS A 782 -13.66 32.85 20.66
CA CYS A 782 -13.91 32.15 21.92
C CYS A 782 -12.75 31.24 22.33
N GLU A 783 -12.53 31.18 23.64
CA GLU A 783 -11.51 30.36 24.29
C GLU A 783 -11.60 28.90 23.85
N GLN A 784 -12.83 28.38 23.70
CA GLN A 784 -13.12 27.01 23.31
C GLN A 784 -12.24 26.49 22.15
N PHE A 785 -12.21 27.21 21.02
CA PHE A 785 -11.45 26.82 19.83
C PHE A 785 -10.03 27.40 19.84
N ASN A 786 -9.86 28.59 20.41
CA ASN A 786 -8.57 29.31 20.36
C ASN A 786 -7.54 28.78 21.35
N SER A 787 -7.99 28.11 22.41
CA SER A 787 -7.15 27.54 23.45
C SER A 787 -6.13 26.57 22.84
N PRO A 788 -4.85 26.66 23.25
CA PRO A 788 -3.87 25.61 22.98
C PRO A 788 -4.28 24.23 23.51
N LEU A 789 -5.27 24.15 24.39
CA LEU A 789 -5.85 22.91 24.92
C LEU A 789 -7.02 22.36 24.09
N PHE A 790 -7.38 23.01 22.99
CA PHE A 790 -8.48 22.57 22.13
C PHE A 790 -8.34 21.11 21.68
N CYS A 791 -9.44 20.35 21.78
CA CYS A 791 -9.57 18.90 21.70
C CYS A 791 -9.27 18.10 22.98
N ASP A 792 -9.05 18.75 24.13
CA ASP A 792 -9.13 18.09 25.45
C ASP A 792 -10.58 17.99 25.96
N ARG A 793 -10.81 17.24 27.04
CA ARG A 793 -12.16 17.04 27.62
C ARG A 793 -12.87 18.32 28.05
N ASN A 794 -12.13 19.41 28.28
CA ASN A 794 -12.67 20.70 28.67
C ASN A 794 -12.87 21.64 27.47
N HIS A 795 -12.26 21.30 26.33
CA HIS A 795 -12.35 22.03 25.06
C HIS A 795 -12.78 21.10 23.90
N PRO A 796 -13.99 20.47 23.97
CA PRO A 796 -14.50 19.58 22.92
C PRO A 796 -14.88 20.31 21.62
N GLN A 797 -14.92 19.61 20.47
CA GLN A 797 -15.16 20.22 19.17
C GLN A 797 -16.60 20.70 18.96
N ASP A 798 -17.58 19.84 19.24
CA ASP A 798 -18.97 20.01 18.81
C ASP A 798 -19.85 20.42 20.00
N VAL A 799 -20.00 21.73 20.21
CA VAL A 799 -20.56 22.32 21.44
C VAL A 799 -22.07 22.61 21.35
N ALA A 800 -22.82 21.81 20.59
CA ALA A 800 -24.19 22.14 20.16
C ALA A 800 -25.26 22.34 21.27
N LEU A 801 -24.90 22.40 22.56
CA LEU A 801 -25.79 22.71 23.68
C LEU A 801 -25.26 23.76 24.70
N LEU A 802 -24.12 24.45 24.48
CA LEU A 802 -23.78 25.60 25.34
C LEU A 802 -24.53 26.89 24.97
N TYR A 803 -25.17 26.95 23.79
CA TYR A 803 -25.78 28.20 23.29
C TYR A 803 -27.24 28.11 22.85
N SER A 804 -27.89 26.95 22.91
CA SER A 804 -29.24 26.79 22.33
C SER A 804 -30.39 26.71 23.33
N ASP A 805 -30.28 27.27 24.56
CA ASP A 805 -31.44 27.42 25.48
C ASP A 805 -31.26 28.52 26.56
N PHE A 806 -30.87 29.74 26.17
CA PHE A 806 -30.99 30.90 27.07
C PHE A 806 -31.66 32.12 26.41
N GLU A 807 -32.82 31.89 25.81
CA GLU A 807 -33.89 32.89 25.89
C GLU A 807 -34.78 32.57 27.11
N GLY A 808 -34.42 33.16 28.25
CA GLY A 808 -35.34 33.40 29.36
C GLY A 808 -35.78 32.20 30.20
N SER A 809 -34.97 31.80 31.19
CA SER A 809 -35.44 31.68 32.59
C SER A 809 -34.37 31.16 33.56
N ASN A 810 -34.24 31.88 34.68
CA ASN A 810 -33.71 31.47 35.98
C ASN A 810 -32.17 31.40 36.18
N PRO A 811 -31.57 32.43 36.82
CA PRO A 811 -30.15 32.45 37.20
C PRO A 811 -29.73 31.41 38.25
N GLN A 812 -30.65 30.62 38.82
CA GLN A 812 -30.32 29.60 39.84
C GLN A 812 -29.99 28.21 39.27
N ALA A 813 -29.92 28.03 37.95
CA ALA A 813 -29.44 26.79 37.33
C ALA A 813 -27.90 26.71 37.23
N GLN A 814 -27.19 27.80 37.54
CA GLN A 814 -25.73 27.92 37.42
C GLN A 814 -24.90 27.14 38.45
N GLU A 815 -25.50 26.35 39.35
CA GLU A 815 -24.77 25.62 40.40
C GLU A 815 -25.10 24.13 40.53
N ARG A 816 -25.84 23.51 39.60
CA ARG A 816 -26.14 22.06 39.73
C ARG A 816 -25.10 21.17 39.07
N THR A 817 -24.18 20.77 39.94
CA THR A 817 -23.40 19.52 39.99
C THR A 817 -22.28 19.34 38.98
N ILE A 818 -21.14 19.98 39.32
CA ILE A 818 -19.93 19.23 39.70
C ILE A 818 -20.38 18.24 40.78
N ASP A 819 -20.82 17.04 40.41
CA ASP A 819 -20.89 15.85 41.28
C ASP A 819 -21.59 14.74 40.49
N GLY A 820 -20.87 13.65 40.24
CA GLY A 820 -21.35 12.50 39.49
C GLY A 820 -22.59 11.90 40.15
N ASN A 821 -23.70 11.83 39.41
CA ASN A 821 -24.71 10.81 39.63
C ASN A 821 -25.55 10.56 38.37
N LEU A 822 -25.46 9.31 37.90
CA LEU A 822 -26.18 8.72 36.78
C LEU A 822 -27.69 8.63 37.08
N SER A 823 -28.55 9.05 36.14
CA SER A 823 -29.97 8.68 36.16
C SER A 823 -30.20 7.42 35.31
N GLN A 824 -30.84 6.44 35.96
CA GLN A 824 -31.15 5.11 35.46
C GLN A 824 -32.42 5.15 34.58
N THR A 825 -32.29 5.35 33.27
CA THR A 825 -33.30 4.87 32.30
C THR A 825 -32.69 4.67 30.91
N GLY A 826 -32.28 3.42 30.62
CA GLY A 826 -32.32 2.76 29.30
C GLY A 826 -31.78 3.48 28.06
N GLY A 827 -30.47 3.32 27.82
CA GLY A 827 -29.76 3.62 26.55
C GLY A 827 -28.73 4.74 26.71
N PRO A 828 -27.44 4.56 26.33
CA PRO A 828 -26.46 5.62 26.45
C PRO A 828 -26.77 6.68 25.40
N ILE A 829 -27.48 7.73 25.81
CA ILE A 829 -27.43 9.01 25.13
C ILE A 829 -26.01 9.51 25.37
N LEU A 830 -25.11 9.34 24.38
CA LEU A 830 -23.80 9.99 24.37
C LEU A 830 -24.04 11.48 24.62
N GLN A 831 -23.63 11.97 25.80
CA GLN A 831 -23.67 13.39 26.07
C GLN A 831 -22.59 14.02 25.19
N TRP A 832 -22.98 14.99 24.35
CA TRP A 832 -22.15 15.73 23.39
C TRP A 832 -20.85 16.36 23.94
N ARG A 833 -20.61 16.25 25.26
CA ARG A 833 -19.35 16.54 25.96
C ARG A 833 -18.19 15.62 25.55
N ASP A 834 -18.45 14.53 24.84
CA ASP A 834 -17.42 13.58 24.40
C ASP A 834 -16.82 13.88 23.01
N SER A 835 -17.08 15.04 22.38
CA SER A 835 -16.49 15.40 21.07
C SER A 835 -15.03 15.92 21.14
N TYR A 836 -14.29 15.54 22.19
CA TYR A 836 -12.85 15.76 22.33
C TYR A 836 -12.06 14.53 21.85
N ASN A 837 -10.75 14.66 21.66
CA ASN A 837 -9.90 13.55 21.24
C ASN A 837 -9.18 12.92 22.44
N HIS A 838 -9.38 11.62 22.68
CA HIS A 838 -8.82 10.96 23.87
C HIS A 838 -7.28 10.87 23.87
N LEU A 839 -6.63 10.82 22.70
CA LEU A 839 -5.16 10.86 22.61
C LEU A 839 -4.64 12.27 22.93
N THR A 840 -5.29 13.31 22.41
CA THR A 840 -4.96 14.71 22.74
C THR A 840 -5.14 14.98 24.23
N ASP A 841 -6.27 14.56 24.79
CA ASP A 841 -6.56 14.70 26.23
C ASP A 841 -5.52 13.97 27.09
N ALA A 842 -5.15 12.74 26.73
CA ALA A 842 -4.10 11.99 27.42
C ALA A 842 -2.74 12.71 27.40
N LEU A 843 -2.31 13.21 26.24
CA LEU A 843 -1.06 13.96 26.08
C LEU A 843 -1.06 15.27 26.88
N LEU A 844 -2.19 15.96 26.99
CA LEU A 844 -2.31 17.20 27.75
C LEU A 844 -2.43 16.96 29.27
N ARG A 845 -2.95 15.81 29.69
CA ARG A 845 -3.07 15.41 31.10
C ARG A 845 -1.72 15.04 31.72
N VAL A 846 -0.82 14.45 30.95
CA VAL A 846 0.54 14.10 31.39
C VAL A 846 1.45 15.34 31.37
N PRO A 847 2.02 15.77 32.52
CA PRO A 847 2.79 17.02 32.59
C PRO A 847 3.99 17.08 31.63
N ARG A 848 4.73 15.97 31.47
CA ARG A 848 5.92 15.90 30.60
C ARG A 848 5.55 16.12 29.12
N THR A 849 4.56 15.39 28.62
CA THR A 849 4.11 15.52 27.22
C THR A 849 3.42 16.86 26.96
N ARG A 850 2.71 17.42 27.95
CA ARG A 850 2.16 18.79 27.86
C ARG A 850 3.29 19.83 27.77
N GLU A 851 4.36 19.70 28.55
CA GLU A 851 5.53 20.58 28.44
C GLU A 851 6.17 20.49 27.05
N MET A 852 6.34 19.26 26.53
CA MET A 852 6.86 19.03 25.19
C MET A 852 5.99 19.71 24.11
N TYR A 853 4.67 19.56 24.20
CA TYR A 853 3.71 20.19 23.30
C TYR A 853 3.79 21.71 23.33
N MET A 854 3.75 22.32 24.52
CA MET A 854 3.78 23.79 24.63
C MET A 854 5.12 24.37 24.15
N ARG A 855 6.22 23.67 24.41
CA ARG A 855 7.54 24.04 23.86
C ARG A 855 7.56 23.91 22.34
N ARG A 856 7.04 22.83 21.76
CA ARG A 856 7.01 22.65 20.30
C ARG A 856 6.12 23.68 19.61
N LEU A 857 4.94 23.96 20.15
CA LEU A 857 4.07 25.03 19.69
C LEU A 857 4.81 26.38 19.70
N ARG A 858 5.55 26.67 20.78
CA ARG A 858 6.37 27.90 20.85
C ARG A 858 7.46 27.94 19.77
N SER A 859 8.13 26.83 19.48
CA SER A 859 9.13 26.76 18.41
C SER A 859 8.52 27.04 17.03
N ILE A 860 7.35 26.47 16.74
CA ILE A 860 6.62 26.74 15.48
C ILE A 860 6.19 28.20 15.40
N MET A 861 5.71 28.75 16.52
CA MET A 861 5.35 30.16 16.63
C MET A 861 6.53 31.07 16.25
N ASP A 862 7.70 30.84 16.86
CA ASP A 862 8.88 31.67 16.65
C ASP A 862 9.48 31.53 15.25
N ASN A 863 9.49 30.31 14.69
CA ASN A 863 10.22 30.00 13.46
C ASN A 863 9.36 30.07 12.19
N VAL A 864 8.04 30.02 12.30
CA VAL A 864 7.14 30.03 11.12
C VAL A 864 6.03 31.07 11.29
N VAL A 865 5.22 30.99 12.34
CA VAL A 865 4.02 31.86 12.49
C VAL A 865 4.38 33.33 12.58
N ASN A 866 5.47 33.69 13.28
CA ASN A 866 5.94 35.07 13.43
C ASN A 866 6.83 35.56 12.28
N THR A 867 7.01 34.76 11.22
CA THR A 867 7.78 35.13 10.03
C THR A 867 6.86 35.62 8.91
N THR A 868 7.43 35.91 7.74
CA THR A 868 6.64 36.25 6.53
C THR A 868 6.04 35.03 5.84
N PHE A 869 6.42 33.80 6.21
CA PHE A 869 6.05 32.56 5.50
C PHE A 869 4.57 32.49 5.11
N LEU A 870 3.65 32.66 6.07
CA LEU A 870 2.21 32.58 5.80
C LEU A 870 1.74 33.70 4.86
N VAL A 871 2.25 34.92 5.06
CA VAL A 871 1.90 36.08 4.22
C VAL A 871 2.39 35.87 2.79
N ASP A 872 3.64 35.43 2.63
CA ASP A 872 4.25 35.17 1.33
C ASP A 872 3.53 34.03 0.59
N LYS A 873 3.12 32.96 1.31
CA LYS A 873 2.34 31.86 0.72
C LYS A 873 0.93 32.30 0.30
N VAL A 874 0.23 33.10 1.11
CA VAL A 874 -1.08 33.65 0.74
C VAL A 874 -0.96 34.48 -0.54
N GLN A 875 0.02 35.38 -0.62
CA GLN A 875 0.21 36.21 -1.81
C GLN A 875 0.58 35.37 -3.04
N TYR A 876 1.47 34.39 -2.87
CA TYR A 876 1.86 33.46 -3.94
C TYR A 876 0.65 32.70 -4.49
N PHE A 877 -0.18 32.11 -3.63
CA PHE A 877 -1.37 31.37 -4.07
C PHE A 877 -2.41 32.29 -4.69
N ALA A 878 -2.64 33.49 -4.13
CA ALA A 878 -3.53 34.48 -4.72
C ALA A 878 -3.11 34.82 -6.17
N ASP A 879 -1.83 35.09 -6.40
CA ASP A 879 -1.29 35.41 -7.73
C ASP A 879 -1.32 34.23 -8.70
N LEU A 880 -1.20 33.01 -8.18
CA LEU A 880 -1.27 31.77 -8.93
C LEU A 880 -2.71 31.48 -9.41
N ILE A 881 -3.72 31.65 -8.54
CA ILE A 881 -5.11 31.23 -8.79
C ILE A 881 -6.05 32.33 -9.26
N ASN A 882 -5.65 33.61 -9.19
CA ASN A 882 -6.53 34.78 -9.45
C ASN A 882 -7.36 34.70 -10.74
N HIS A 883 -6.80 34.13 -11.81
CA HIS A 883 -7.55 33.96 -13.05
C HIS A 883 -8.67 32.90 -12.90
N ASP A 884 -8.32 31.70 -12.45
CA ASP A 884 -9.24 30.57 -12.33
C ASP A 884 -10.28 30.79 -11.21
N ALA A 885 -9.90 31.44 -10.11
CA ALA A 885 -10.82 31.83 -9.03
C ALA A 885 -11.95 32.75 -9.53
N LYS A 886 -11.66 33.69 -10.44
CA LYS A 886 -12.70 34.55 -11.05
C LYS A 886 -13.65 33.77 -11.94
N LEU A 887 -13.14 32.79 -12.68
CA LEU A 887 -13.98 31.90 -13.48
C LEU A 887 -14.85 31.00 -12.60
N ASP A 888 -14.29 30.52 -11.49
CA ASP A 888 -14.98 29.69 -10.52
C ASP A 888 -16.12 30.46 -9.85
N ASN A 889 -15.85 31.63 -9.27
CA ASN A 889 -16.87 32.48 -8.67
C ASN A 889 -17.95 32.88 -9.68
N LYS A 890 -17.58 33.24 -10.92
CA LYS A 890 -18.55 33.54 -11.97
C LYS A 890 -19.49 32.37 -12.25
N LYS A 891 -19.00 31.13 -12.19
CA LYS A 891 -19.79 29.93 -12.46
C LYS A 891 -20.64 29.50 -11.26
N TRP A 892 -20.06 29.55 -10.08
CA TRP A 892 -20.60 28.91 -8.88
C TRP A 892 -21.22 29.89 -7.87
N GLY A 893 -20.95 31.19 -8.02
CA GLY A 893 -21.52 32.25 -7.19
C GLY A 893 -20.98 32.32 -5.76
N THR A 894 -19.81 31.76 -5.51
CA THR A 894 -19.13 31.72 -4.20
C THR A 894 -17.62 31.89 -4.40
N GLY A 895 -16.91 32.46 -3.42
CA GLY A 895 -15.47 32.63 -3.42
C GLY A 895 -14.98 33.96 -4.01
N ASP A 896 -15.06 35.05 -3.23
CA ASP A 896 -14.36 36.29 -3.56
C ASP A 896 -12.91 36.24 -3.06
N LEU A 897 -12.00 35.85 -3.95
CA LEU A 897 -10.57 35.75 -3.65
C LEU A 897 -10.00 37.03 -3.01
N THR A 898 -10.48 38.21 -3.41
CA THR A 898 -9.99 39.48 -2.85
C THR A 898 -10.38 39.59 -1.38
N VAL A 899 -11.63 39.26 -1.06
CA VAL A 899 -12.15 39.25 0.31
C VAL A 899 -11.47 38.16 1.13
N GLY A 900 -11.32 36.95 0.59
CA GLY A 900 -10.66 35.84 1.27
C GLY A 900 -9.19 36.12 1.61
N VAL A 901 -8.44 36.70 0.67
CA VAL A 901 -7.05 37.13 0.93
C VAL A 901 -7.00 38.21 2.00
N LYS A 902 -7.91 39.20 1.93
CA LYS A 902 -8.01 40.25 2.95
C LYS A 902 -8.31 39.66 4.33
N GLN A 903 -9.19 38.68 4.40
CA GLN A 903 -9.53 37.97 5.63
C GLN A 903 -8.33 37.23 6.23
N LEU A 904 -7.60 36.48 5.41
CA LEU A 904 -6.40 35.78 5.87
C LEU A 904 -5.35 36.77 6.42
N LEU A 905 -5.07 37.84 5.68
CA LEU A 905 -3.95 38.75 5.97
C LEU A 905 -4.24 39.81 7.03
N GLU A 906 -5.47 40.31 7.10
CA GLU A 906 -5.83 41.42 7.99
C GLU A 906 -6.59 40.98 9.25
N GLU A 907 -7.16 39.77 9.27
CA GLU A 907 -7.98 39.26 10.38
C GLU A 907 -7.42 37.96 10.94
N GLN A 908 -7.48 36.85 10.20
CA GLN A 908 -7.23 35.50 10.74
C GLN A 908 -5.79 35.30 11.21
N ILE A 909 -4.79 35.63 10.38
CA ILE A 909 -3.38 35.48 10.75
C ILE A 909 -2.98 36.46 11.87
N PRO A 910 -3.31 37.77 11.79
CA PRO A 910 -3.03 38.71 12.88
C PRO A 910 -3.68 38.32 14.21
N LEU A 911 -4.97 37.97 14.22
CA LEU A 911 -5.66 37.53 15.43
C LEU A 911 -5.01 36.27 16.00
N ARG A 912 -4.68 35.28 15.15
CA ARG A 912 -4.05 34.06 15.66
C ARG A 912 -2.68 34.34 16.28
N ARG A 913 -1.90 35.28 15.73
CA ARG A 913 -0.65 35.75 16.34
C ARG A 913 -0.91 36.42 17.69
N GLU A 914 -1.87 37.34 17.77
CA GLU A 914 -2.23 38.00 19.02
C GLU A 914 -2.65 36.99 20.09
N THR A 915 -3.53 36.06 19.76
CA THR A 915 -3.98 34.98 20.65
C THR A 915 -2.79 34.14 21.16
N LEU A 916 -1.94 33.62 20.26
CA LEU A 916 -0.84 32.75 20.68
C LEU A 916 0.25 33.48 21.46
N PHE A 917 0.64 34.68 21.03
CA PHE A 917 1.77 35.41 21.63
C PHE A 917 1.39 36.27 22.82
N GLN A 918 0.22 36.91 22.80
CA GLN A 918 -0.19 37.87 23.82
C GLN A 918 -1.16 37.25 24.83
N GLN A 919 -2.19 36.54 24.38
CA GLN A 919 -3.17 35.96 25.31
C GLN A 919 -2.63 34.70 26.01
N TYR A 920 -2.06 33.76 25.25
CA TYR A 920 -1.54 32.50 25.79
C TYR A 920 -0.03 32.50 26.05
N GLY A 921 0.69 33.52 25.58
CA GLY A 921 2.12 33.66 25.83
C GLY A 921 2.45 34.16 27.25
N PRO A 922 3.75 34.41 27.53
CA PRO A 922 4.24 34.76 28.87
C PRO A 922 3.61 36.02 29.48
N ASP A 923 3.25 37.00 28.65
CA ASP A 923 2.67 38.27 29.10
C ASP A 923 1.15 38.17 29.34
N GLY A 924 0.52 37.08 28.90
CA GLY A 924 -0.89 36.77 29.10
C GLY A 924 -1.12 35.79 30.24
N ASN A 925 -1.74 34.65 29.95
CA ASN A 925 -1.97 33.59 30.94
C ASN A 925 -0.77 32.64 31.14
N GLY A 926 0.29 32.78 30.34
CA GLY A 926 1.53 32.02 30.49
C GLY A 926 1.43 30.52 30.18
N LEU A 927 0.36 30.07 29.50
CA LEU A 927 0.20 28.66 29.14
C LEU A 927 1.27 28.19 28.15
N ILE A 928 1.62 29.04 27.16
CA ILE A 928 2.70 28.82 26.21
C ILE A 928 3.97 29.46 26.78
N PRO A 929 5.10 28.72 26.87
CA PRO A 929 6.33 29.25 27.43
C PRO A 929 6.91 30.39 26.59
N GLY A 930 7.88 31.09 27.18
CA GLY A 930 8.70 32.05 26.45
C GLY A 930 9.55 31.37 25.38
N LYS A 931 10.11 32.20 24.49
CA LYS A 931 11.09 31.74 23.49
C LYS A 931 12.19 30.94 24.16
N GLN A 932 12.58 29.82 23.55
CA GLN A 932 13.64 28.96 24.06
C GLN A 932 14.92 29.78 24.29
N SER A 933 15.52 29.64 25.47
CA SER A 933 16.74 30.37 25.82
C SER A 933 17.90 30.02 24.89
N LYS A 934 18.80 30.99 24.69
CA LYS A 934 20.04 30.75 23.92
C LYS A 934 21.09 30.10 24.82
N GLY A 935 21.90 29.21 24.25
CA GLY A 935 23.03 28.59 24.95
C GLY A 935 22.64 27.51 25.96
N LEU A 936 21.44 26.93 25.83
CA LEU A 936 21.05 25.76 26.60
C LEU A 936 22.02 24.60 26.35
N SER A 937 22.39 23.91 27.42
CA SER A 937 23.31 22.78 27.36
C SER A 937 22.56 21.46 27.19
N ILE A 938 23.22 20.46 26.62
CA ILE A 938 22.75 19.08 26.63
C ILE A 938 23.91 18.19 27.05
N ALA A 939 23.64 17.19 27.88
CA ALA A 939 24.68 16.33 28.43
C ALA A 939 24.48 14.89 27.95
N LEU A 940 25.58 14.19 27.68
CA LEU A 940 25.55 12.73 27.59
C LEU A 940 25.42 12.18 29.02
N GLN A 941 24.31 11.51 29.31
CA GLN A 941 24.02 10.99 30.65
C GLN A 941 24.53 9.56 30.80
N SER A 942 24.28 8.72 29.81
CA SER A 942 24.80 7.36 29.75
C SER A 942 24.86 6.88 28.29
N LEU A 943 25.58 5.78 28.07
CA LEU A 943 25.61 5.07 26.78
C LEU A 943 25.87 3.59 27.04
N ASN A 944 25.50 2.75 26.09
CA ASN A 944 25.88 1.35 26.07
C ASN A 944 26.37 0.96 24.67
N THR A 945 27.59 0.42 24.56
CA THR A 945 28.25 0.02 23.30
C THR A 945 28.32 -1.50 23.12
N HIS A 946 27.30 -2.25 23.57
CA HIS A 946 27.49 -3.63 24.04
C HIS A 946 28.26 -4.57 23.09
N ASN A 947 28.07 -4.73 21.80
CA ASN A 947 28.93 -5.60 20.94
C ASN A 947 29.11 -7.06 21.40
N THR A 948 28.10 -7.90 21.18
CA THR A 948 28.33 -9.33 20.89
C THR A 948 27.94 -9.60 19.43
N GLU A 949 28.51 -10.64 18.81
CA GLU A 949 28.26 -10.97 17.40
C GLU A 949 26.76 -11.28 17.17
N GLY A 950 26.04 -10.32 16.59
CA GLY A 950 24.58 -10.34 16.36
C GLY A 950 23.98 -8.93 16.50
N PHE A 951 22.74 -8.72 16.04
CA PHE A 951 22.03 -7.44 16.26
C PHE A 951 21.98 -7.14 17.77
N ASP A 952 22.59 -6.02 18.18
CA ASP A 952 22.86 -5.74 19.59
C ASP A 952 21.66 -5.05 20.27
N LEU A 953 20.86 -5.88 20.95
CA LEU A 953 19.69 -5.53 21.77
C LEU A 953 19.95 -4.47 22.85
N GLN A 954 21.21 -4.11 23.15
CA GLN A 954 21.54 -3.24 24.28
C GLN A 954 22.16 -1.89 23.91
N THR A 955 22.45 -1.63 22.64
CA THR A 955 23.12 -0.38 22.25
C THR A 955 22.18 0.83 22.32
N TYR A 956 22.62 1.89 23.00
CA TYR A 956 21.91 3.17 23.04
C TYR A 956 22.81 4.35 23.44
N LEU A 957 22.33 5.56 23.13
CA LEU A 957 22.83 6.83 23.65
C LEU A 957 21.74 7.51 24.49
N GLU A 958 22.05 7.97 25.70
CA GLU A 958 21.14 8.76 26.53
C GLU A 958 21.62 10.22 26.62
N PHE A 959 20.82 11.13 26.10
CA PHE A 959 21.04 12.58 26.24
C PHE A 959 20.08 13.16 27.27
N LYS A 960 20.62 13.93 28.20
CA LYS A 960 19.86 14.63 29.24
C LYS A 960 19.77 16.11 28.95
N ASN A 961 18.59 16.68 29.17
CA ASN A 961 18.35 18.10 29.28
C ASN A 961 18.56 18.55 30.74
N PRO A 962 19.69 19.16 31.11
CA PRO A 962 19.94 19.64 32.48
C PRO A 962 19.40 21.06 32.71
N ASN A 963 18.51 21.57 31.84
CA ASN A 963 18.00 22.94 31.95
C ASN A 963 16.63 22.94 32.64
N PRO A 964 16.24 24.04 33.30
CA PRO A 964 14.94 24.19 33.95
C PRO A 964 13.77 24.42 32.98
N GLU A 965 14.00 24.29 31.68
CA GLU A 965 12.98 24.40 30.64
C GLU A 965 13.11 23.23 29.63
N ALA A 966 11.99 22.76 29.08
CA ALA A 966 12.00 21.84 27.95
C ALA A 966 12.81 22.39 26.76
N LEU A 967 13.55 21.50 26.11
CA LEU A 967 14.47 21.79 25.01
C LEU A 967 13.96 21.14 23.71
N ASP A 968 13.55 21.96 22.74
CA ASP A 968 13.26 21.50 21.39
C ASP A 968 14.56 21.28 20.61
N ILE A 969 14.80 20.02 20.23
CA ILE A 969 15.96 19.56 19.45
C ILE A 969 15.55 19.07 18.06
N SER A 970 14.39 19.51 17.56
CA SER A 970 13.93 19.19 16.22
C SER A 970 15.01 19.45 15.16
N LYS A 971 15.26 18.46 14.30
CA LYS A 971 16.25 18.49 13.20
C LYS A 971 17.70 18.58 13.66
N TRP A 972 18.01 18.40 14.95
CA TRP A 972 19.39 18.19 15.42
C TRP A 972 19.93 16.86 14.89
N LYS A 973 21.24 16.73 14.78
CA LYS A 973 21.90 15.58 14.15
C LYS A 973 22.98 14.99 15.04
N ILE A 974 23.00 13.67 15.14
CA ILE A 974 24.14 12.90 15.64
C ILE A 974 25.02 12.55 14.44
N SER A 975 26.32 12.80 14.54
CA SER A 975 27.32 12.51 13.51
C SER A 975 28.58 11.86 14.11
N GLY A 976 29.41 11.24 13.26
CA GLY A 976 30.64 10.55 13.65
C GLY A 976 30.56 9.02 13.43
N GLY A 977 30.80 8.24 14.49
CA GLY A 977 30.73 6.76 14.45
C GLY A 977 29.32 6.18 14.24
N VAL A 978 28.30 6.99 14.52
CA VAL A 978 26.87 6.72 14.25
C VAL A 978 26.22 7.95 13.66
N SER A 979 25.04 7.79 13.05
CA SER A 979 24.27 8.90 12.51
C SER A 979 22.78 8.81 12.86
N PHE A 980 22.19 9.95 13.18
CA PHE A 980 20.76 10.07 13.47
C PHE A 980 20.30 11.50 13.25
N VAL A 981 19.06 11.70 12.80
CA VAL A 981 18.44 13.03 12.73
C VAL A 981 17.19 13.01 13.59
N PHE A 982 17.13 13.88 14.59
CA PHE A 982 15.96 14.00 15.45
C PHE A 982 14.78 14.56 14.63
N ALA A 983 13.67 13.83 14.63
CA ALA A 983 12.46 14.24 13.92
C ALA A 983 11.93 15.59 14.44
N ALA A 984 11.22 16.31 13.59
CA ALA A 984 10.47 17.49 14.02
C ALA A 984 9.47 17.11 15.13
N GLY A 985 9.40 17.93 16.19
CA GLY A 985 8.62 17.64 17.39
C GLY A 985 9.40 16.92 18.50
N THR A 986 10.68 16.59 18.28
CA THR A 986 11.52 16.02 19.35
C THR A 986 11.84 17.09 20.39
N VAL A 987 11.18 17.01 21.56
CA VAL A 987 11.39 17.93 22.68
C VAL A 987 11.75 17.13 23.92
N ILE A 988 12.86 17.44 24.56
CA ILE A 988 13.24 16.82 25.84
C ILE A 988 12.66 17.68 26.98
N PRO A 989 11.79 17.15 27.85
CA PRO A 989 11.27 17.89 29.00
C PRO A 989 12.39 18.44 29.91
N SER A 990 12.03 19.39 30.75
CA SER A 990 12.95 19.96 31.75
C SER A 990 13.51 18.86 32.66
N TRP A 991 14.82 18.84 32.87
CA TRP A 991 15.54 17.85 33.70
C TRP A 991 15.49 16.37 33.25
N ASP A 992 14.92 16.09 32.07
CA ASP A 992 14.63 14.74 31.59
C ASP A 992 15.65 14.25 30.54
N SER A 993 15.50 13.00 30.11
CA SER A 993 16.39 12.32 29.16
C SER A 993 15.65 11.80 27.93
N ILE A 994 16.38 11.68 26.83
CA ILE A 994 15.99 10.95 25.62
C ILE A 994 17.03 9.84 25.33
N PHE A 995 16.54 8.68 24.93
CA PHE A 995 17.32 7.52 24.51
C PHE A 995 17.25 7.40 22.99
N VAL A 996 18.39 7.21 22.35
CA VAL A 996 18.49 6.95 20.91
C VAL A 996 19.04 5.55 20.71
N SER A 997 18.26 4.67 20.07
CA SER A 997 18.59 3.26 19.89
C SER A 997 18.52 2.83 18.43
N PRO A 998 19.33 1.85 17.99
CA PRO A 998 19.22 1.27 16.64
C PRO A 998 17.85 0.63 16.38
N ASP A 999 17.18 0.11 17.41
CA ASP A 999 15.87 -0.53 17.30
C ASP A 999 15.06 -0.22 18.58
N VAL A 1000 13.99 0.55 18.41
CA VAL A 1000 13.15 1.03 19.51
C VAL A 1000 12.36 -0.11 20.15
N LEU A 1001 11.86 -1.06 19.35
CA LEU A 1001 11.08 -2.19 19.84
C LEU A 1001 11.96 -3.13 20.67
N GLN A 1002 13.15 -3.44 20.16
CA GLN A 1002 14.15 -4.23 20.88
C GLN A 1002 14.61 -3.54 22.17
N PHE A 1003 14.83 -2.22 22.14
CA PHE A 1003 15.17 -1.46 23.35
C PHE A 1003 14.10 -1.63 24.44
N ARG A 1004 12.82 -1.58 24.07
CA ARG A 1004 11.71 -1.75 25.01
C ARG A 1004 11.65 -3.17 25.60
N GLN A 1005 12.04 -4.19 24.85
CA GLN A 1005 12.04 -5.60 25.25
C GLN A 1005 13.27 -6.03 26.09
N ARG A 1006 14.19 -5.11 26.39
CA ARG A 1006 15.40 -5.43 27.17
C ARG A 1006 15.06 -6.01 28.54
N GLY A 1007 15.75 -7.10 28.90
CA GLY A 1007 15.66 -7.70 30.24
C GLY A 1007 16.44 -6.94 31.34
N SER A 1008 17.15 -5.86 31.00
CA SER A 1008 17.91 -5.03 31.93
C SER A 1008 17.61 -3.55 31.67
N GLU A 1009 17.62 -2.74 32.73
CA GLU A 1009 17.37 -1.31 32.61
C GLU A 1009 18.41 -0.60 31.73
N PRO A 1010 18.03 0.45 30.98
CA PRO A 1010 16.65 0.91 30.75
C PRO A 1010 15.85 0.01 29.77
N HIS A 1011 14.53 -0.13 30.00
CA HIS A 1011 13.61 -0.91 29.15
C HIS A 1011 12.22 -0.27 29.10
N GLY A 1012 11.26 -0.88 28.38
CA GLY A 1012 9.86 -0.43 28.31
C GLY A 1012 9.15 -0.60 29.66
N GLY A 1013 8.03 0.09 29.88
CA GLY A 1013 7.32 0.10 31.16
C GLY A 1013 7.89 1.12 32.17
N GLN A 1014 8.81 1.99 31.74
CA GLN A 1014 9.53 2.93 32.61
C GLN A 1014 9.35 4.39 32.19
N SER A 1015 8.38 4.69 31.32
CA SER A 1015 8.12 6.03 30.79
C SER A 1015 9.38 6.71 30.18
N ARG A 1016 10.20 5.93 29.47
CA ARG A 1016 11.45 6.41 28.84
C ARG A 1016 11.13 7.02 27.49
N PHE A 1017 11.70 8.19 27.21
CA PHE A 1017 11.60 8.78 25.88
C PHE A 1017 12.61 8.14 24.95
N VAL A 1018 12.16 7.24 24.07
CA VAL A 1018 13.03 6.48 23.15
C VAL A 1018 12.74 6.88 21.71
N VAL A 1019 13.79 7.06 20.91
CA VAL A 1019 13.70 7.33 19.46
C VAL A 1019 14.73 6.50 18.70
N GLY A 1020 14.50 6.28 17.41
CA GLY A 1020 15.37 5.50 16.53
C GLY A 1020 14.87 5.51 15.08
N PRO A 1021 15.51 4.76 14.16
CA PRO A 1021 16.69 3.94 14.39
C PRO A 1021 18.00 4.75 14.34
N LEU A 1022 18.91 4.52 15.30
CA LEU A 1022 20.30 4.99 15.26
C LEU A 1022 21.08 4.20 14.21
N ASN A 1023 21.60 4.89 13.18
CA ASN A 1023 22.32 4.24 12.09
C ASN A 1023 23.82 4.13 12.39
N GLY A 1024 24.42 3.02 11.97
CA GLY A 1024 25.85 2.73 12.19
C GLY A 1024 26.09 1.89 13.44
N LYS A 1025 27.37 1.78 13.84
CA LYS A 1025 27.80 0.91 14.92
C LYS A 1025 28.52 1.69 16.01
N LEU A 1026 27.86 1.83 17.16
CA LEU A 1026 28.44 2.48 18.33
C LEU A 1026 29.57 1.61 18.91
N SER A 1027 30.81 2.06 18.73
CA SER A 1027 32.02 1.36 19.17
C SER A 1027 32.84 2.23 20.10
N GLN A 1028 33.60 1.62 21.02
CA GLN A 1028 34.49 2.36 21.92
C GLN A 1028 35.56 3.14 21.15
N GLY A 1029 35.87 4.37 21.59
CA GLY A 1029 36.90 5.23 21.01
C GLY A 1029 36.46 6.05 19.80
N GLN A 1030 35.17 6.04 19.43
CA GLN A 1030 34.64 6.82 18.30
C GLN A 1030 34.29 8.24 18.74
N GLN A 1031 34.57 9.21 17.88
CA GLN A 1031 34.07 10.57 18.06
C GLN A 1031 32.58 10.62 17.71
N ILE A 1032 31.78 11.17 18.60
CA ILE A 1032 30.36 11.46 18.39
C ILE A 1032 30.14 12.95 18.59
N GLN A 1033 29.39 13.55 17.68
CA GLN A 1033 28.98 14.95 17.76
C GLN A 1033 27.47 15.05 17.68
N LEU A 1034 26.92 16.01 18.41
CA LEU A 1034 25.54 16.44 18.33
C LEU A 1034 25.54 17.88 17.82
N GLU A 1035 24.91 18.07 16.67
CA GLU A 1035 24.84 19.33 15.94
C GLU A 1035 23.42 19.87 15.91
N ASP A 1036 23.28 21.18 16.03
CA ASP A 1036 22.01 21.85 15.79
C ASP A 1036 21.71 21.98 14.27
N PRO A 1037 20.53 22.46 13.85
CA PRO A 1037 20.17 22.55 12.44
C PRO A 1037 21.01 23.55 11.63
N LEU A 1038 21.82 24.39 12.30
CA LEU A 1038 22.75 25.32 11.66
C LEU A 1038 24.16 24.71 11.51
N GLY A 1039 24.35 23.45 11.88
CA GLY A 1039 25.63 22.75 11.85
C GLY A 1039 26.56 23.15 12.99
N ARG A 1040 26.05 23.78 14.05
CA ARG A 1040 26.87 24.12 15.23
C ARG A 1040 26.92 22.91 16.15
N VAL A 1041 28.13 22.47 16.49
CA VAL A 1041 28.35 21.41 17.48
C VAL A 1041 27.93 21.90 18.86
N VAL A 1042 26.90 21.27 19.43
CA VAL A 1042 26.36 21.56 20.76
C VAL A 1042 27.00 20.66 21.82
N LEU A 1043 27.35 19.43 21.45
CA LEU A 1043 28.03 18.46 22.29
C LEU A 1043 28.96 17.61 21.42
N ALA A 1044 30.16 17.31 21.91
CA ALA A 1044 31.09 16.36 21.31
C ALA A 1044 31.76 15.53 22.39
N PHE A 1045 31.90 14.22 22.15
CA PHE A 1045 32.52 13.29 23.09
C PHE A 1045 33.13 12.10 22.35
N THR A 1046 33.89 11.29 23.08
CA THR A 1046 34.45 10.02 22.60
C THR A 1046 33.84 8.88 23.41
N THR A 1047 33.34 7.85 22.72
CA THR A 1047 32.68 6.67 23.32
C THR A 1047 33.63 5.73 24.05
#